data_AF-A0A2V9QPU4-F1
#
_entry.id   AF-A0A2V9QPU4-F1
#
_cell.length_a   1.000
_cell.length_b   1.000
_cell.length_c   1.000
_cell.angle_alpha   90.00
_cell.angle_beta   90.00
_cell.angle_gamma   90.00
#
_symmetry.space_group_name_H-M   'P 1'
#
loop_
_entity.id
_entity.type
_entity.pdbx_description
1 polymer ?
#
loop_
_entity_poly.entity_id
_entity_poly.type
_entity_poly.pdbx_seq_one_letter_code
_entity_poly.pdbx_strand_id
1 'polypeptide(L)'
;MDSLHKVSSQRERAAALIIVLAFVVLVTALAVAYFSRATSDRPVAHASFNQSKADLLVASAMDNIIGDLRQEITNGSTATTTNGTTIYIPNSAANMIPQRSGNAAGVPNLIRLSVRSDSLSGNPAPGSRASAVNSTTDVSANGRFVTSTRWNTHYLVPKKNTGTDDSIPIDAFTNATPDWVFVTNQGATVITSPSNSVMGRYAYAIYDEGSLLDMNVAGYPTGTTAIQSGRKGSIAFADLTALGNYPIPNGSGGAYQVDKLVGWRNYATTQPTNTFPNSNFAANFQSDATRAAAYFTSIINNASGFLSTNTTTWAVSSNALRTDQSFVNRQELLAFRGSTQFSSNALQYLGTSSRGTNSPSFSPSTPAGSTIDYATLASTSTAVNPNFLLRTVSTSFTRFDGTTAVVGEPLVKTRFPLSRLAWITYKGPSALRTLPPQSPTLPTTDSNYDMWALQWLYGISASYLQAGTAANIKACFGLTFPTGGSAGSPWTYTNPAGTSAASAIMRLDQVAAAAREPDFFELLQAAILSGSLGQNTGGGVTGGNVFPDVHMSNTTHHILTIGACIIDQASPGSIPTRIQFNPSGTVWTAYGVKNLPYITQLYPIAGTSPNDSTKWATYLLFQLWNPHQNAGASTSSVRLRVDGAIGIFTGGNGQTWTAGATPQLTATWQSVILNSAYSFSTVAPLNTVSTTNAGPAPGPATGGTFVVLAAPVP
;
A
#
# COMPACT_ATOMS: atom_id res chain seq x y z
N MET A 1 77.56 83.15 39.16
CA MET A 1 76.12 83.03 39.44
C MET A 1 75.74 81.58 39.22
N ASP A 2 75.70 80.89 40.34
CA ASP A 2 74.87 79.74 40.71
C ASP A 2 74.59 78.61 39.72
N SER A 3 75.18 77.48 40.09
CA SER A 3 74.68 76.14 39.87
C SER A 3 73.18 76.00 40.16
N LEU A 4 72.47 75.30 39.27
CA LEU A 4 71.38 74.43 39.65
C LEU A 4 71.46 73.16 38.81
N HIS A 5 72.15 72.16 39.36
CA HIS A 5 72.00 70.77 38.93
C HIS A 5 70.54 70.36 39.15
N LYS A 6 69.78 70.18 38.05
CA LYS A 6 68.53 69.43 38.10
C LYS A 6 68.89 67.95 38.08
N VAL A 7 69.02 67.37 39.27
CA VAL A 7 69.12 65.93 39.49
C VAL A 7 67.86 65.28 38.92
N SER A 8 67.95 64.70 37.72
CA SER A 8 66.97 63.72 37.25
C SER A 8 67.13 62.48 38.13
N SER A 9 66.07 62.13 38.86
CA SER A 9 66.12 61.13 39.93
C SER A 9 66.34 59.74 39.35
N GLN A 10 67.14 58.89 40.01
CA GLN A 10 67.29 57.48 39.62
C GLN A 10 65.96 56.70 39.58
N ARG A 11 64.91 57.21 40.23
CA ARG A 11 63.53 56.68 40.17
C ARG A 11 62.89 56.84 38.78
N GLU A 12 63.16 57.92 38.05
CA GLU A 12 62.59 58.14 36.70
C GLU A 12 63.22 57.19 35.67
N ARG A 13 64.53 56.91 35.79
CA ARG A 13 65.22 55.93 34.93
C ARG A 13 64.80 54.49 35.21
N ALA A 14 64.54 54.15 36.48
CA ALA A 14 64.02 52.83 36.86
C ALA A 14 62.56 52.63 36.42
N ALA A 15 61.70 53.65 36.56
CA ALA A 15 60.31 53.60 36.09
C ALA A 15 60.22 53.50 34.56
N ALA A 16 61.04 54.25 33.82
CA ALA A 16 61.11 54.15 32.36
C ALA A 16 61.55 52.76 31.89
N LEU A 17 62.54 52.15 32.57
CA LEU A 17 62.98 50.79 32.25
C LEU A 17 61.87 49.76 32.49
N ILE A 18 61.14 49.85 33.62
CA ILE A 18 60.03 48.94 33.94
C ILE A 18 58.89 49.11 32.92
N ILE A 19 58.55 50.33 32.53
CA ILE A 19 57.52 50.61 31.53
C ILE A 19 57.93 50.05 30.16
N VAL A 20 59.17 50.26 29.72
CA VAL A 20 59.67 49.71 28.45
C VAL A 20 59.68 48.18 28.49
N LEU A 21 60.13 47.57 29.60
CA LEU A 21 60.12 46.11 29.74
C LEU A 21 58.69 45.56 29.73
N ALA A 22 57.75 46.21 30.41
CA ALA A 22 56.34 45.84 30.39
C ALA A 22 55.73 45.96 28.99
N PHE A 23 56.07 47.01 28.23
CA PHE A 23 55.66 47.17 26.84
C PHE A 23 56.25 46.09 25.93
N VAL A 24 57.53 45.76 26.08
CA VAL A 24 58.17 44.67 25.33
C VAL A 24 57.51 43.34 25.64
N VAL A 25 57.25 43.04 26.91
CA VAL A 25 56.53 41.81 27.31
C VAL A 25 55.11 41.78 26.73
N LEU A 26 54.37 42.89 26.78
CA LEU A 26 53.04 43.01 26.18
C LEU A 26 53.06 42.79 24.66
N VAL A 27 53.99 43.42 23.95
CA VAL A 27 54.14 43.26 22.49
C VAL A 27 54.56 41.83 22.13
N THR A 28 55.44 41.22 22.91
CA THR A 28 55.87 39.83 22.69
C THR A 28 54.73 38.86 22.95
N ALA A 29 53.95 39.06 24.03
CA ALA A 29 52.76 38.27 24.32
C ALA A 29 51.69 38.42 23.22
N LEU A 30 51.48 39.64 22.71
CA LEU A 30 50.56 39.90 21.59
C LEU A 30 51.04 39.20 20.30
N ALA A 31 52.34 39.27 20.00
CA ALA A 31 52.93 38.61 18.83
C ALA A 31 52.80 37.09 18.92
N VAL A 32 53.11 36.49 20.07
CA VAL A 32 52.95 35.04 20.30
C VAL A 32 51.48 34.63 20.21
N ALA A 33 50.56 35.40 20.78
CA ALA A 33 49.12 35.14 20.66
C ALA A 33 48.64 35.23 19.20
N TYR A 34 49.11 36.21 18.43
CA TYR A 34 48.80 36.32 17.00
C TYR A 34 49.34 35.14 16.20
N PHE A 35 50.60 34.75 16.38
CA PHE A 35 51.17 33.59 15.69
C PHE A 35 50.51 32.27 16.08
N SER A 36 50.18 32.10 17.36
CA SER A 36 49.43 30.93 17.87
C SER A 36 48.04 30.83 17.22
N ARG A 37 47.33 31.96 17.11
CA ARG A 37 46.03 32.02 16.45
C ARG A 37 46.13 31.77 14.94
N ALA A 38 47.07 32.43 14.25
CA ALA A 38 47.29 32.23 12.82
C ALA A 38 47.69 30.80 12.45
N THR A 39 48.45 30.12 13.33
CA THR A 39 48.85 28.72 13.14
C THR A 39 47.68 27.76 13.38
N SER A 40 46.71 28.13 14.22
CA SER A 40 45.48 27.35 14.45
C SER A 40 44.41 27.60 13.37
N ASP A 41 44.28 28.84 12.89
CA ASP A 41 43.27 29.21 11.89
C ASP A 41 43.61 28.67 10.49
N ARG A 42 44.91 28.55 10.16
CA ARG A 42 45.36 28.04 8.86
C ARG A 42 44.91 26.59 8.56
N PRO A 43 45.12 25.59 9.43
CA PRO A 43 44.64 24.23 9.19
C PRO A 43 43.10 24.15 9.17
N VAL A 44 42.39 24.97 9.96
CA VAL A 44 40.93 25.07 9.92
C VAL A 44 40.46 25.61 8.57
N ALA A 45 41.07 26.70 8.07
CA ALA A 45 40.76 27.25 6.76
C ALA A 45 41.06 26.26 5.62
N HIS A 46 42.19 25.54 5.69
CA HIS A 46 42.51 24.50 4.71
C HIS A 46 41.53 23.32 4.77
N ALA A 47 41.11 22.90 5.98
CA ALA A 47 40.12 21.85 6.15
C ALA A 47 38.77 22.26 5.54
N SER A 48 38.28 23.46 5.87
CA SER A 48 37.03 23.99 5.31
C SER A 48 37.09 24.11 3.78
N PHE A 49 38.20 24.61 3.23
CA PHE A 49 38.37 24.71 1.78
C PHE A 49 38.42 23.35 1.08
N ASN A 50 39.13 22.38 1.66
CA ASN A 50 39.18 21.02 1.12
C ASN A 50 37.81 20.33 1.20
N GLN A 51 37.03 20.59 2.25
CA GLN A 51 35.66 20.12 2.36
C GLN A 51 34.79 20.70 1.25
N SER A 52 34.82 22.01 1.03
CA SER A 52 34.06 22.65 -0.06
C SER A 52 34.44 22.10 -1.44
N LYS A 53 35.73 21.82 -1.68
CA LYS A 53 36.18 21.15 -2.91
C LYS A 53 35.62 19.75 -3.07
N ALA A 54 35.62 18.96 -1.99
CA ALA A 54 35.07 17.62 -2.00
C ALA A 54 33.55 17.65 -2.24
N ASP A 55 32.83 18.59 -1.62
CA ASP A 55 31.38 18.73 -1.78
C ASP A 55 31.01 19.09 -3.22
N LEU A 56 31.72 20.02 -3.86
CA LEU A 56 31.53 20.37 -5.27
C LEU A 56 31.84 19.19 -6.21
N LEU A 57 32.90 18.42 -5.92
CA LEU A 57 33.24 17.23 -6.69
C LEU A 57 32.15 16.15 -6.56
N VAL A 58 31.60 15.95 -5.36
CA VAL A 58 30.52 14.98 -5.12
C VAL A 58 29.23 15.41 -5.81
N ALA A 59 28.88 16.70 -5.81
CA ALA A 59 27.72 17.20 -6.55
C ALA A 59 27.85 16.91 -8.05
N SER A 60 29.02 17.20 -8.63
CA SER A 60 29.30 16.89 -10.04
C SER A 60 29.30 15.38 -10.33
N ALA A 61 29.82 14.56 -9.41
CA ALA A 61 29.76 13.10 -9.53
C ALA A 61 28.30 12.59 -9.52
N MET A 62 27.46 13.16 -8.67
CA MET A 62 26.04 12.81 -8.59
C MET A 62 25.30 13.17 -9.88
N ASP A 63 25.56 14.33 -10.47
CA ASP A 63 24.98 14.73 -11.75
C ASP A 63 25.35 13.77 -12.89
N ASN A 64 26.59 13.30 -12.91
CA ASN A 64 27.04 12.28 -13.87
C ASN A 64 26.28 10.96 -13.69
N ILE A 65 26.16 10.47 -12.46
CA ILE A 65 25.47 9.21 -12.15
C ILE A 65 23.97 9.29 -12.48
N ILE A 66 23.32 10.39 -12.10
CA ILE A 66 21.91 10.65 -12.42
C ILE A 66 21.72 10.80 -13.93
N GLY A 67 22.64 11.48 -14.61
CA GLY A 67 22.68 11.60 -16.07
C GLY A 67 22.71 10.25 -16.76
N ASP A 68 23.58 9.34 -16.32
CA ASP A 68 23.68 7.99 -16.89
C ASP A 68 22.38 7.18 -16.70
N LEU A 69 21.76 7.26 -15.53
CA LEU A 69 20.47 6.61 -15.26
C LEU A 69 19.33 7.20 -16.09
N ARG A 70 19.31 8.51 -16.31
CA ARG A 70 18.32 9.17 -17.19
C ARG A 70 18.53 8.79 -18.65
N GLN A 71 19.78 8.73 -19.10
CA GLN A 71 20.14 8.29 -20.44
C GLN A 71 19.68 6.83 -20.66
N GLU A 72 19.86 5.98 -19.66
CA GLU A 72 19.39 4.60 -19.71
C GLU A 72 17.87 4.48 -19.82
N ILE A 73 17.11 5.25 -19.05
CA ILE A 73 15.65 5.28 -19.18
C ILE A 73 15.27 5.68 -20.61
N THR A 74 15.96 6.69 -21.16
CA THR A 74 15.73 7.17 -22.53
C THR A 74 16.05 6.10 -23.57
N ASN A 75 17.21 5.45 -23.48
CA ASN A 75 17.65 4.40 -24.42
C ASN A 75 16.79 3.13 -24.31
N GLY A 76 16.35 2.80 -23.09
CA GLY A 76 15.58 1.60 -22.78
C GLY A 76 14.07 1.73 -23.00
N SER A 77 13.59 2.90 -23.43
CA SER A 77 12.17 3.20 -23.55
C SER A 77 11.82 3.81 -24.90
N THR A 78 10.55 3.70 -25.27
CA THR A 78 9.94 4.50 -26.34
C THR A 78 9.32 5.74 -25.70
N ALA A 79 9.82 6.92 -26.09
CA ALA A 79 9.25 8.18 -25.65
C ALA A 79 7.97 8.49 -26.43
N THR A 80 6.85 8.63 -25.71
CA THR A 80 5.56 9.04 -26.27
C THR A 80 5.15 10.37 -25.66
N THR A 81 5.03 11.42 -26.48
CA THR A 81 4.53 12.71 -26.02
C THR A 81 3.03 12.75 -26.18
N THR A 82 2.31 12.87 -25.08
CA THR A 82 0.86 13.08 -25.08
C THR A 82 0.56 14.39 -24.36
N ASN A 83 -0.07 15.34 -25.05
CA ASN A 83 -0.52 16.63 -24.49
C ASN A 83 0.59 17.38 -23.71
N GLY A 84 1.81 17.45 -24.25
CA GLY A 84 2.93 18.19 -23.66
C GLY A 84 3.74 17.46 -22.58
N THR A 85 3.31 16.26 -22.14
CA THR A 85 4.07 15.40 -21.22
C THR A 85 4.75 14.27 -21.98
N THR A 86 6.06 14.09 -21.78
CA THR A 86 6.81 12.95 -22.36
C THR A 86 6.76 11.77 -21.40
N ILE A 87 6.20 10.66 -21.87
CA ILE A 87 6.10 9.40 -21.13
C ILE A 87 7.11 8.42 -21.73
N TYR A 88 8.01 7.89 -20.90
CA TYR A 88 8.95 6.85 -21.30
C TYR A 88 8.34 5.48 -21.00
N ILE A 89 7.96 4.74 -22.05
CA ILE A 89 7.42 3.39 -21.94
C ILE A 89 8.56 2.40 -22.17
N PRO A 90 8.95 1.59 -21.18
CA PRO A 90 10.05 0.64 -21.31
C PRO A 90 9.83 -0.33 -22.47
N ASN A 91 10.85 -0.50 -23.32
CA ASN A 91 10.80 -1.39 -24.49
C ASN A 91 10.74 -2.88 -24.10
N SER A 92 11.10 -3.19 -22.87
CA SER A 92 10.94 -4.52 -22.26
C SER A 92 10.74 -4.38 -20.75
N ALA A 93 10.18 -5.41 -20.11
CA ALA A 93 10.04 -5.46 -18.65
C ALA A 93 11.39 -5.34 -17.92
N ALA A 94 12.49 -5.78 -18.55
CA ALA A 94 13.84 -5.68 -17.98
C ALA A 94 14.34 -4.23 -17.88
N ASN A 95 13.81 -3.33 -18.71
CA ASN A 95 14.20 -1.90 -18.72
C ASN A 95 13.42 -1.06 -17.70
N MET A 96 12.49 -1.67 -16.94
CA MET A 96 11.77 -0.98 -15.87
C MET A 96 12.62 -0.69 -14.63
N ILE A 97 13.77 -1.37 -14.51
CA ILE A 97 14.75 -1.19 -13.44
C ILE A 97 16.12 -0.92 -14.07
N PRO A 98 17.02 -0.16 -13.42
CA PRO A 98 18.36 0.03 -13.94
C PRO A 98 19.09 -1.31 -14.10
N GLN A 99 19.79 -1.50 -15.22
CA GLN A 99 20.60 -2.68 -15.49
C GLN A 99 21.72 -2.81 -14.46
N ARG A 100 21.97 -4.03 -14.03
CA ARG A 100 22.96 -4.30 -13.01
C ARG A 100 24.37 -4.41 -13.60
N SER A 101 25.38 -3.88 -12.92
CA SER A 101 26.80 -4.03 -13.31
C SER A 101 27.75 -3.99 -12.12
N GLY A 102 28.93 -4.61 -12.28
CA GLY A 102 29.90 -4.80 -11.21
C GLY A 102 29.39 -5.71 -10.09
N ASN A 103 28.40 -6.56 -10.38
CA ASN A 103 27.67 -7.33 -9.38
C ASN A 103 28.59 -8.21 -8.51
N ALA A 104 28.60 -7.93 -7.22
CA ALA A 104 29.05 -8.88 -6.21
C ALA A 104 27.96 -9.95 -5.99
N ALA A 105 28.26 -11.21 -6.30
CA ALA A 105 27.33 -12.31 -6.10
C ALA A 105 26.84 -12.37 -4.63
N GLY A 106 25.53 -12.53 -4.45
CA GLY A 106 24.91 -12.58 -3.11
C GLY A 106 24.56 -11.22 -2.51
N VAL A 107 24.69 -10.11 -3.25
CA VAL A 107 24.25 -8.77 -2.80
C VAL A 107 22.94 -8.37 -3.52
N PRO A 108 21.76 -8.63 -2.95
CA PRO A 108 20.49 -8.52 -3.68
C PRO A 108 20.13 -7.08 -4.05
N ASN A 109 20.44 -6.11 -3.19
CA ASN A 109 20.08 -4.71 -3.41
C ASN A 109 21.11 -3.93 -4.22
N LEU A 110 22.25 -4.54 -4.57
CA LEU A 110 23.29 -3.85 -5.34
C LEU A 110 22.87 -3.78 -6.82
N ILE A 111 22.84 -2.55 -7.34
CA ILE A 111 22.52 -2.25 -8.73
C ILE A 111 23.79 -2.03 -9.53
N ARG A 112 24.65 -1.10 -9.11
CA ARG A 112 25.90 -0.80 -9.84
C ARG A 112 27.06 -0.49 -8.92
N LEU A 113 28.25 -0.83 -9.37
CA LEU A 113 29.51 -0.31 -8.85
C LEU A 113 30.24 0.45 -9.96
N SER A 114 31.07 1.42 -9.58
CA SER A 114 32.06 1.93 -10.54
C SER A 114 33.10 0.85 -10.79
N VAL A 115 33.12 0.27 -11.99
CA VAL A 115 34.04 -0.83 -12.33
C VAL A 115 34.74 -0.56 -13.64
N ARG A 116 36.03 -0.89 -13.69
CA ARG A 116 36.81 -0.87 -14.93
C ARG A 116 36.26 -1.89 -15.91
N SER A 117 36.37 -1.58 -17.20
CA SER A 117 35.94 -2.49 -18.28
C SER A 117 34.52 -3.01 -18.07
N ASP A 118 33.61 -2.10 -17.70
CA ASP A 118 32.21 -2.41 -17.48
C ASP A 118 31.62 -3.13 -18.71
N SER A 119 30.93 -4.25 -18.47
CA SER A 119 30.30 -5.05 -19.51
C SER A 119 29.09 -4.37 -20.16
N LEU A 120 28.59 -3.27 -19.59
CA LEU A 120 27.52 -2.48 -20.17
C LEU A 120 28.03 -1.74 -21.42
N SER A 121 27.39 -2.00 -22.56
CA SER A 121 27.82 -1.53 -23.89
C SER A 121 27.20 -0.21 -24.33
N GLY A 122 26.57 0.55 -23.42
CA GLY A 122 25.93 1.82 -23.74
C GLY A 122 24.44 1.73 -24.14
N ASN A 123 23.89 0.52 -24.29
CA ASN A 123 22.48 0.31 -24.61
C ASN A 123 21.83 -0.80 -23.75
N PRO A 124 20.75 -0.53 -23.00
CA PRO A 124 20.22 0.81 -22.73
C PRO A 124 21.16 1.61 -21.80
N ALA A 125 21.94 0.93 -20.96
CA ALA A 125 22.73 1.55 -19.91
C ALA A 125 24.14 1.98 -20.37
N PRO A 126 24.55 3.24 -20.11
CA PRO A 126 25.95 3.65 -20.20
C PRO A 126 26.83 2.81 -19.25
N GLY A 127 27.97 2.34 -19.75
CA GLY A 127 28.97 1.68 -18.91
C GLY A 127 29.71 2.66 -18.00
N SER A 128 30.25 2.14 -16.90
CA SER A 128 31.02 2.91 -15.95
C SER A 128 32.25 3.56 -16.60
N ARG A 129 32.50 4.83 -16.25
CA ARG A 129 33.70 5.60 -16.64
C ARG A 129 34.88 5.36 -15.69
N ALA A 130 34.89 4.24 -14.97
CA ALA A 130 35.94 3.96 -14.00
C ALA A 130 37.23 3.51 -14.68
N SER A 131 38.35 4.01 -14.16
CA SER A 131 39.69 3.60 -14.60
C SER A 131 40.10 2.33 -13.87
N ALA A 132 41.16 1.66 -14.36
CA ALA A 132 41.66 0.44 -13.76
C ALA A 132 42.44 0.65 -12.44
N VAL A 133 41.88 1.44 -11.52
CA VAL A 133 42.47 1.84 -10.24
C VAL A 133 41.42 1.61 -9.13
N ASN A 134 41.62 0.58 -8.33
CA ASN A 134 40.69 0.16 -7.29
C ASN A 134 40.74 1.04 -6.04
N SER A 135 39.58 1.33 -5.45
CA SER A 135 39.52 2.16 -4.23
C SER A 135 40.14 1.52 -2.99
N THR A 136 40.26 0.20 -2.94
CA THR A 136 40.81 -0.56 -1.81
C THR A 136 42.26 -0.98 -2.05
N THR A 137 42.55 -1.62 -3.17
CA THR A 137 43.87 -2.24 -3.41
C THR A 137 44.90 -1.28 -4.01
N ASP A 138 44.47 -0.26 -4.76
CA ASP A 138 45.37 0.71 -5.38
C ASP A 138 45.49 1.95 -4.48
N VAL A 139 46.38 1.81 -3.50
CA VAL A 139 46.63 2.80 -2.47
C VAL A 139 47.13 4.11 -3.08
N SER A 140 46.58 5.23 -2.60
CA SER A 140 47.03 6.56 -3.00
C SER A 140 48.49 6.79 -2.61
N ALA A 141 49.19 7.70 -3.29
CA ALA A 141 50.60 8.03 -2.96
C ALA A 141 50.82 8.45 -1.49
N ASN A 142 49.79 8.94 -0.80
CA ASN A 142 49.83 9.27 0.64
C ASN A 142 49.41 8.11 1.57
N GLY A 143 49.35 6.87 1.07
CA GLY A 143 48.98 5.68 1.84
C GLY A 143 47.47 5.50 2.06
N ARG A 144 46.60 6.37 1.52
CA ARG A 144 45.15 6.31 1.77
C ARG A 144 44.41 5.45 0.77
N PHE A 145 43.42 4.70 1.26
CA PHE A 145 42.48 3.88 0.49
C PHE A 145 41.12 3.83 1.21
N VAL A 146 40.11 3.27 0.55
CA VAL A 146 38.78 3.02 1.14
C VAL A 146 38.66 1.53 1.42
N THR A 147 38.46 1.14 2.68
CA THR A 147 38.31 -0.28 3.03
C THR A 147 36.94 -0.82 2.59
N SER A 148 36.85 -2.13 2.33
CA SER A 148 35.55 -2.78 2.09
C SER A 148 34.58 -2.62 3.27
N THR A 149 35.11 -2.64 4.50
CA THR A 149 34.36 -2.32 5.73
C THR A 149 33.76 -0.92 5.70
N ARG A 150 34.51 0.09 5.20
CA ARG A 150 34.02 1.47 5.06
C ARG A 150 32.91 1.55 4.00
N TRP A 151 33.07 0.83 2.89
CA TRP A 151 32.05 0.73 1.85
C TRP A 151 30.73 0.18 2.39
N ASN A 152 30.77 -0.81 3.30
CA ASN A 152 29.56 -1.41 3.88
C ASN A 152 29.13 -0.79 5.23
N THR A 153 29.57 0.41 5.60
CA THR A 153 29.10 1.08 6.84
C THR A 153 27.59 1.31 6.89
N HIS A 154 26.91 1.26 5.73
CA HIS A 154 25.46 1.32 5.62
C HIS A 154 24.75 -0.04 5.82
N TYR A 155 25.44 -1.18 5.87
CA TYR A 155 24.84 -2.52 6.08
C TYR A 155 23.79 -2.95 5.02
N LEU A 156 23.88 -2.45 3.78
CA LEU A 156 23.05 -2.98 2.68
C LEU A 156 23.72 -4.15 1.97
N VAL A 157 25.01 -4.39 2.24
CA VAL A 157 25.73 -5.59 1.79
C VAL A 157 25.71 -6.61 2.91
N PRO A 158 25.36 -7.87 2.63
CA PRO A 158 25.46 -8.95 3.61
C PRO A 158 26.86 -9.01 4.23
N LYS A 159 26.89 -9.34 5.52
CA LYS A 159 28.13 -9.44 6.28
C LYS A 159 28.79 -10.79 6.08
N LYS A 160 30.12 -10.82 6.19
CA LYS A 160 30.89 -12.06 6.15
C LYS A 160 30.59 -12.93 7.37
N ASN A 161 30.70 -12.35 8.57
CA ASN A 161 30.35 -13.02 9.83
C ASN A 161 29.03 -12.45 10.34
N THR A 162 28.01 -13.30 10.42
CA THR A 162 26.67 -12.90 10.87
C THR A 162 26.53 -12.85 12.39
N GLY A 163 27.52 -13.36 13.14
CA GLY A 163 27.53 -13.37 14.61
C GLY A 163 28.20 -12.16 15.26
N THR A 164 28.90 -11.32 14.49
CA THR A 164 29.54 -10.09 14.98
C THR A 164 28.72 -8.86 14.61
N ASP A 165 29.13 -7.67 15.07
CA ASP A 165 28.50 -6.38 14.75
C ASP A 165 29.36 -5.45 13.88
N ASP A 166 30.47 -5.96 13.32
CA ASP A 166 31.26 -5.21 12.33
C ASP A 166 30.52 -5.04 10.99
N SER A 167 31.02 -4.14 10.14
CA SER A 167 30.51 -3.94 8.78
C SER A 167 31.33 -4.68 7.72
N ILE A 168 32.07 -5.74 8.07
CA ILE A 168 32.87 -6.49 7.09
C ILE A 168 31.91 -7.21 6.12
N PRO A 169 31.90 -6.83 4.83
CA PRO A 169 30.99 -7.43 3.87
C PRO A 169 31.47 -8.83 3.47
N ILE A 170 30.57 -9.61 2.85
CA ILE A 170 30.92 -10.89 2.21
C ILE A 170 32.12 -10.76 1.26
N ASP A 171 32.86 -11.86 1.09
CA ASP A 171 34.08 -11.89 0.27
C ASP A 171 33.84 -11.47 -1.18
N ALA A 172 32.67 -11.80 -1.74
CA ALA A 172 32.29 -11.40 -3.09
C ALA A 172 32.31 -9.87 -3.27
N PHE A 173 31.91 -9.09 -2.26
CA PHE A 173 31.96 -7.63 -2.32
C PHE A 173 33.36 -7.11 -1.99
N THR A 174 34.07 -7.73 -1.04
CA THR A 174 35.46 -7.36 -0.73
C THR A 174 36.37 -7.48 -1.94
N ASN A 175 36.14 -8.48 -2.79
CA ASN A 175 36.90 -8.71 -4.02
C ASN A 175 36.45 -7.84 -5.20
N ALA A 176 35.35 -7.10 -5.05
CA ALA A 176 34.73 -6.31 -6.11
C ALA A 176 34.47 -4.86 -5.64
N THR A 177 35.32 -4.30 -4.77
CA THR A 177 35.12 -2.91 -4.32
C THR A 177 35.24 -1.92 -5.48
N PRO A 178 34.54 -0.77 -5.43
CA PRO A 178 34.54 0.22 -6.51
C PRO A 178 35.92 0.68 -6.99
N ASP A 179 36.05 0.89 -8.29
CA ASP A 179 37.19 1.52 -8.96
C ASP A 179 36.99 3.05 -9.08
N TRP A 180 38.08 3.80 -9.19
CA TRP A 180 38.07 5.26 -9.29
C TRP A 180 37.66 5.75 -10.68
N VAL A 181 36.69 6.64 -10.71
CA VAL A 181 36.38 7.53 -11.84
C VAL A 181 37.14 8.83 -11.63
N PHE A 182 37.94 9.23 -12.63
CA PHE A 182 38.69 10.48 -12.58
C PHE A 182 37.93 11.60 -13.29
N VAL A 183 38.05 12.82 -12.78
CA VAL A 183 37.38 14.01 -13.33
C VAL A 183 38.44 14.99 -13.83
N THR A 184 38.29 15.41 -15.08
CA THR A 184 39.12 16.43 -15.73
C THR A 184 38.25 17.63 -16.12
N ASN A 185 38.82 18.66 -16.75
CA ASN A 185 38.06 19.78 -17.29
C ASN A 185 37.05 19.38 -18.39
N GLN A 186 37.15 18.16 -18.93
CA GLN A 186 36.19 17.59 -19.88
C GLN A 186 35.14 16.68 -19.21
N GLY A 187 35.16 16.55 -17.89
CA GLY A 187 34.24 15.69 -17.13
C GLY A 187 34.87 14.35 -16.69
N ALA A 188 34.01 13.38 -16.37
CA ALA A 188 34.41 12.04 -15.95
C ALA A 188 35.07 11.27 -17.10
N THR A 189 36.26 10.70 -16.86
CA THR A 189 37.06 10.06 -17.89
C THR A 189 37.81 8.83 -17.38
N VAL A 190 38.04 7.89 -18.30
CA VAL A 190 38.89 6.72 -18.08
C VAL A 190 40.34 7.11 -18.40
N ILE A 191 41.24 6.93 -17.45
CA ILE A 191 42.68 7.13 -17.64
C ILE A 191 43.42 5.80 -17.60
N THR A 192 44.46 5.66 -18.42
CA THR A 192 45.36 4.50 -18.46
C THR A 192 46.73 4.80 -17.87
N SER A 193 47.03 6.08 -17.63
CA SER A 193 48.26 6.56 -17.00
C SER A 193 47.97 7.81 -16.16
N PRO A 194 48.83 8.15 -15.18
CA PRO A 194 48.70 9.40 -14.42
C PRO A 194 48.62 10.62 -15.35
N SER A 195 47.75 11.58 -15.01
CA SER A 195 47.52 12.79 -15.80
C SER A 195 47.39 14.02 -14.91
N ASN A 196 48.06 15.10 -15.28
CA ASN A 196 47.99 16.40 -14.58
C ASN A 196 46.66 17.13 -14.80
N SER A 197 45.83 16.67 -15.75
CA SER A 197 44.51 17.24 -16.02
C SER A 197 43.44 16.77 -15.03
N VAL A 198 43.75 15.80 -14.17
CA VAL A 198 42.85 15.28 -13.14
C VAL A 198 42.66 16.31 -12.03
N MET A 199 41.42 16.77 -11.85
CA MET A 199 41.03 17.73 -10.81
C MET A 199 40.47 17.03 -9.56
N GLY A 200 40.01 15.78 -9.71
CA GLY A 200 39.44 14.99 -8.63
C GLY A 200 39.13 13.56 -9.08
N ARG A 201 38.70 12.73 -8.12
CA ARG A 201 38.21 11.38 -8.40
C ARG A 201 37.09 11.01 -7.43
N TYR A 202 36.19 10.16 -7.89
CA TYR A 202 35.11 9.58 -7.10
C TYR A 202 34.94 8.10 -7.43
N ALA A 203 34.31 7.35 -6.55
CA ALA A 203 33.91 5.98 -6.78
C ALA A 203 32.50 5.83 -6.21
N TYR A 204 31.71 4.89 -6.73
CA TYR A 204 30.31 4.77 -6.32
C TYR A 204 29.83 3.33 -6.23
N ALA A 205 28.79 3.15 -5.40
CA ALA A 205 27.95 1.98 -5.34
C ALA A 205 26.49 2.45 -5.29
N ILE A 206 25.63 1.89 -6.13
CA ILE A 206 24.21 2.22 -6.25
C ILE A 206 23.41 1.04 -5.71
N TYR A 207 22.53 1.30 -4.75
CA TYR A 207 21.65 0.30 -4.16
C TYR A 207 20.18 0.63 -4.42
N ASP A 208 19.36 -0.40 -4.59
CA ASP A 208 17.91 -0.28 -4.60
C ASP A 208 17.37 -0.37 -3.16
N GLU A 209 16.87 0.77 -2.66
CA GLU A 209 16.21 0.86 -1.35
C GLU A 209 14.67 0.85 -1.47
N GLY A 210 14.10 0.82 -2.67
CA GLY A 210 12.66 0.95 -2.90
C GLY A 210 11.82 -0.22 -2.38
N SER A 211 12.45 -1.39 -2.21
CA SER A 211 11.82 -2.62 -1.71
C SER A 211 12.10 -2.90 -0.22
N LEU A 212 12.83 -2.02 0.47
CA LEU A 212 13.14 -2.19 1.89
C LEU A 212 11.94 -1.79 2.77
N LEU A 213 11.82 -2.43 3.93
CA LEU A 213 10.81 -2.04 4.90
C LEU A 213 11.15 -0.68 5.51
N ASP A 214 10.25 0.28 5.36
CA ASP A 214 10.42 1.62 5.95
C ASP A 214 10.22 1.56 7.48
N MET A 215 11.30 1.71 8.22
CA MET A 215 11.30 1.63 9.69
C MET A 215 10.57 2.79 10.37
N ASN A 216 10.27 3.87 9.64
CA ASN A 216 9.37 4.91 10.12
C ASN A 216 7.92 4.48 10.21
N VAL A 217 7.56 3.32 9.66
CA VAL A 217 6.17 2.84 9.69
C VAL A 217 6.10 1.36 10.07
N ALA A 218 7.03 0.54 9.59
CA ALA A 218 7.01 -0.91 9.74
C ALA A 218 6.93 -1.41 11.20
N GLY A 219 6.20 -2.50 11.41
CA GLY A 219 6.10 -3.19 12.69
C GLY A 219 4.95 -2.74 13.58
N TYR A 220 4.35 -3.73 14.25
CA TYR A 220 3.26 -3.58 15.23
C TYR A 220 3.67 -4.13 16.61
N PRO A 221 3.14 -3.58 17.71
CA PRO A 221 3.54 -4.00 19.06
C PRO A 221 2.80 -5.26 19.51
N THR A 222 3.33 -5.91 20.54
CA THR A 222 2.58 -6.89 21.33
C THR A 222 1.30 -6.26 21.88
N GLY A 223 0.25 -7.06 22.10
CA GLY A 223 -1.04 -6.56 22.58
C GLY A 223 -2.01 -6.08 21.49
N THR A 224 -1.59 -6.00 20.22
CA THR A 224 -2.55 -5.93 19.10
C THR A 224 -3.18 -7.30 18.86
N THR A 225 -4.48 -7.33 18.55
CA THR A 225 -5.19 -8.58 18.25
C THR A 225 -4.89 -9.06 16.82
N ALA A 226 -5.10 -10.35 16.53
CA ALA A 226 -4.93 -10.90 15.19
C ALA A 226 -5.77 -10.17 14.12
N ILE A 227 -6.91 -9.59 14.50
CA ILE A 227 -7.77 -8.79 13.61
C ILE A 227 -7.16 -7.41 13.33
N GLN A 228 -6.45 -6.85 14.31
CA GLN A 228 -5.74 -5.57 14.17
C GLN A 228 -4.47 -5.73 13.32
N SER A 229 -3.66 -6.75 13.58
CA SER A 229 -2.38 -7.00 12.89
C SER A 229 -2.51 -7.77 11.58
N GLY A 230 -3.57 -8.55 11.36
CA GLY A 230 -3.82 -9.30 10.12
C GLY A 230 -4.20 -8.45 8.89
N ARG A 231 -4.13 -7.11 9.01
CA ARG A 231 -4.52 -6.17 7.96
C ARG A 231 -3.48 -6.08 6.85
N LYS A 232 -3.76 -6.75 5.73
CA LYS A 232 -2.98 -6.62 4.50
C LYS A 232 -3.19 -5.23 3.89
N GLY A 233 -2.12 -4.43 3.77
CA GLY A 233 -2.13 -3.16 3.02
C GLY A 233 -1.36 -2.01 3.65
N SER A 234 -1.14 -2.01 4.97
CA SER A 234 -0.26 -1.03 5.63
C SER A 234 1.01 -1.72 6.11
N ILE A 235 2.16 -1.12 5.77
CA ILE A 235 3.45 -1.57 6.29
C ILE A 235 3.51 -1.45 7.82
N ALA A 236 2.66 -0.63 8.44
CA ALA A 236 2.53 -0.52 9.89
C ALA A 236 2.23 -1.85 10.59
N PHE A 237 1.60 -2.80 9.88
CA PHE A 237 1.31 -4.13 10.41
C PHE A 237 2.24 -5.21 9.83
N ALA A 238 3.37 -4.84 9.23
CA ALA A 238 4.38 -5.80 8.80
C ALA A 238 4.95 -6.55 10.01
N ASP A 239 5.01 -7.88 9.91
CA ASP A 239 5.60 -8.72 10.95
C ASP A 239 7.14 -8.70 10.85
N LEU A 240 7.77 -7.91 11.72
CA LEU A 240 9.23 -7.80 11.78
C LEU A 240 9.90 -9.05 12.40
N THR A 241 9.13 -9.94 13.02
CA THR A 241 9.63 -11.23 13.49
C THR A 241 9.76 -12.25 12.36
N ALA A 242 9.22 -11.93 11.17
CA ALA A 242 9.23 -12.79 9.98
C ALA A 242 10.24 -12.32 8.91
N LEU A 243 11.30 -11.57 9.27
CA LEU A 243 12.36 -11.11 8.35
C LEU A 243 13.36 -12.22 7.96
N GLY A 244 12.85 -13.37 7.54
CA GLY A 244 13.63 -14.52 7.11
C GLY A 244 14.66 -14.97 8.14
N ASN A 245 15.92 -15.09 7.73
CA ASN A 245 17.02 -15.55 8.60
C ASN A 245 17.44 -14.53 9.66
N TYR A 246 16.98 -13.28 9.58
CA TYR A 246 17.36 -12.20 10.49
C TYR A 246 16.12 -11.51 11.08
N PRO A 247 15.26 -12.25 11.82
CA PRO A 247 14.08 -11.68 12.45
C PRO A 247 14.49 -10.60 13.46
N ILE A 248 13.59 -9.64 13.72
CA ILE A 248 13.68 -8.74 14.88
C ILE A 248 12.82 -9.35 16.00
N PRO A 249 13.43 -9.93 17.06
CA PRO A 249 12.71 -10.62 18.13
C PRO A 249 11.64 -9.78 18.83
N ASN A 250 10.48 -10.39 19.07
CA ASN A 250 9.41 -9.83 19.91
C ASN A 250 8.71 -10.85 20.82
N GLY A 251 9.41 -11.92 21.21
CA GLY A 251 8.87 -13.03 22.02
C GLY A 251 9.35 -13.05 23.47
N SER A 252 8.62 -13.80 24.31
CA SER A 252 8.99 -14.07 25.71
C SER A 252 10.36 -14.74 25.80
N GLY A 253 11.26 -14.17 26.60
CA GLY A 253 12.68 -14.57 26.68
C GLY A 253 13.63 -13.74 25.80
N GLY A 254 13.11 -12.83 24.96
CA GLY A 254 13.88 -11.85 24.18
C GLY A 254 13.72 -10.41 24.67
N ALA A 255 14.48 -9.47 24.10
CA ALA A 255 14.49 -8.07 24.53
C ALA A 255 13.31 -7.21 24.03
N TYR A 256 12.27 -7.85 23.45
CA TYR A 256 11.07 -7.22 22.85
C TYR A 256 11.41 -6.00 21.98
N GLN A 257 12.19 -6.24 20.93
CA GLN A 257 12.83 -5.18 20.15
C GLN A 257 11.83 -4.48 19.24
N VAL A 258 10.83 -5.20 18.72
CA VAL A 258 9.74 -4.58 17.94
C VAL A 258 8.91 -3.67 18.84
N ASP A 259 8.56 -4.08 20.05
CA ASP A 259 7.84 -3.23 21.01
C ASP A 259 8.62 -1.94 21.34
N LYS A 260 9.94 -2.05 21.53
CA LYS A 260 10.80 -0.88 21.76
C LYS A 260 10.82 0.08 20.58
N LEU A 261 10.89 -0.45 19.37
CA LEU A 261 10.83 0.32 18.13
C LEU A 261 9.48 1.04 18.00
N VAL A 262 8.37 0.30 18.10
CA VAL A 262 7.03 0.84 17.93
C VAL A 262 6.71 1.89 19.00
N GLY A 263 7.07 1.63 20.26
CA GLY A 263 6.87 2.57 21.35
C GLY A 263 7.77 3.80 21.27
N TRP A 264 9.00 3.68 20.80
CA TRP A 264 9.88 4.84 20.59
C TRP A 264 9.33 5.75 19.48
N ARG A 265 8.91 5.15 18.36
CA ARG A 265 8.34 5.86 17.22
C ARG A 265 7.03 6.54 17.59
N ASN A 266 6.15 5.84 18.28
CA ASN A 266 4.81 6.31 18.64
C ASN A 266 4.75 6.74 20.11
N TYR A 267 5.79 7.40 20.62
CA TYR A 267 5.93 7.66 22.05
C TYR A 267 4.76 8.47 22.62
N ALA A 268 4.39 9.59 22.00
CA ALA A 268 3.29 10.40 22.51
C ALA A 268 1.94 9.74 22.29
N THR A 269 1.78 9.08 21.13
CA THR A 269 0.57 8.36 20.78
C THR A 269 0.26 7.21 21.75
N THR A 270 1.28 6.43 22.10
CA THR A 270 1.11 5.25 22.97
C THR A 270 1.18 5.61 24.43
N GLN A 271 1.59 6.82 24.79
CA GLN A 271 1.59 7.35 26.15
C GLN A 271 2.29 6.38 27.14
N PRO A 272 3.55 6.00 26.96
CA PRO A 272 4.20 5.04 27.84
C PRO A 272 4.24 5.54 29.28
N THR A 273 4.38 4.62 30.24
CA THR A 273 4.48 4.89 31.67
C THR A 273 5.92 4.86 32.19
N ASN A 274 6.87 4.50 31.32
CA ASN A 274 8.30 4.48 31.60
C ASN A 274 9.08 5.12 30.43
N THR A 275 10.36 5.42 30.65
CA THR A 275 11.17 6.20 29.70
C THR A 275 11.98 5.30 28.78
N PHE A 276 11.99 5.58 27.48
CA PHE A 276 12.96 4.98 26.55
C PHE A 276 14.34 5.63 26.73
N PRO A 277 15.48 4.89 26.75
CA PRO A 277 15.66 3.49 26.30
C PRO A 277 15.68 2.44 27.42
N ASN A 278 14.97 2.63 28.54
CA ASN A 278 15.03 1.68 29.67
C ASN A 278 14.75 0.23 29.21
N SER A 279 15.41 -0.73 29.85
CA SER A 279 15.30 -2.16 29.49
C SER A 279 13.87 -2.69 29.54
N ASN A 280 13.06 -2.16 30.46
CA ASN A 280 11.64 -2.48 30.65
C ASN A 280 10.66 -1.67 29.77
N PHE A 281 11.14 -0.85 28.82
CA PHE A 281 10.28 0.01 28.00
C PHE A 281 9.22 -0.78 27.20
N ALA A 282 9.52 -2.01 26.79
CA ALA A 282 8.56 -2.86 26.08
C ALA A 282 7.36 -3.29 26.94
N ALA A 283 7.47 -3.25 28.27
CA ALA A 283 6.39 -3.67 29.17
C ALA A 283 5.10 -2.86 28.95
N ASN A 284 5.18 -1.62 28.45
CA ASN A 284 4.01 -0.81 28.14
C ASN A 284 2.99 -1.53 27.24
N PHE A 285 3.43 -2.37 26.31
CA PHE A 285 2.55 -3.10 25.40
C PHE A 285 2.12 -4.48 25.92
N GLN A 286 2.89 -5.02 26.87
CA GLN A 286 2.68 -6.37 27.42
C GLN A 286 1.73 -6.37 28.61
N SER A 287 1.81 -5.34 29.46
CA SER A 287 1.01 -5.23 30.67
C SER A 287 -0.24 -4.36 30.50
N ASP A 288 -0.32 -3.56 29.44
CA ASP A 288 -1.41 -2.60 29.23
C ASP A 288 -1.88 -2.59 27.77
N ALA A 289 -2.97 -3.33 27.51
CA ALA A 289 -3.57 -3.43 26.18
C ALA A 289 -4.08 -2.07 25.65
N THR A 290 -4.30 -1.06 26.52
CA THR A 290 -4.75 0.27 26.07
C THR A 290 -3.70 0.98 25.22
N ARG A 291 -2.41 0.71 25.43
CA ARG A 291 -1.29 1.30 24.67
C ARG A 291 -1.23 0.74 23.25
N ALA A 292 -1.39 -0.57 23.12
CA ALA A 292 -1.50 -1.23 21.82
C ALA A 292 -2.77 -0.80 21.07
N ALA A 293 -3.89 -0.62 21.78
CA ALA A 293 -5.12 -0.07 21.22
C ALA A 293 -4.91 1.39 20.75
N ALA A 294 -4.22 2.25 21.51
CA ALA A 294 -3.92 3.62 21.12
C ALA A 294 -3.04 3.69 19.86
N TYR A 295 -2.01 2.84 19.78
CA TYR A 295 -1.23 2.66 18.55
C TYR A 295 -2.14 2.26 17.38
N PHE A 296 -2.95 1.22 17.55
CA PHE A 296 -3.84 0.76 16.49
C PHE A 296 -4.80 1.87 16.04
N THR A 297 -5.40 2.61 16.98
CA THR A 297 -6.29 3.75 16.71
C THR A 297 -5.58 4.87 15.97
N SER A 298 -4.31 5.16 16.25
CA SER A 298 -3.58 6.20 15.52
C SER A 298 -3.26 5.80 14.07
N ILE A 299 -2.88 4.54 13.85
CA ILE A 299 -2.56 4.03 12.52
C ILE A 299 -3.79 4.05 11.62
N ILE A 300 -4.96 3.62 12.11
CA ILE A 300 -6.18 3.59 11.30
C ILE A 300 -6.76 5.00 11.02
N ASN A 301 -6.48 5.97 11.90
CA ASN A 301 -6.93 7.35 11.75
C ASN A 301 -5.85 8.27 11.16
N ASN A 302 -4.73 7.72 10.69
CA ASN A 302 -3.65 8.51 10.13
C ASN A 302 -4.09 9.18 8.81
N ALA A 303 -4.14 10.51 8.80
CA ALA A 303 -4.50 11.30 7.63
C ALA A 303 -3.28 11.82 6.84
N SER A 304 -2.07 11.72 7.40
CA SER A 304 -0.84 12.23 6.78
C SER A 304 -0.17 11.24 5.84
N GLY A 305 -0.68 10.02 5.70
CA GLY A 305 -0.05 8.96 4.92
C GLY A 305 1.33 8.58 5.45
N PHE A 306 1.56 8.74 6.76
CA PHE A 306 2.85 8.59 7.43
C PHE A 306 3.95 9.55 6.95
N LEU A 307 3.60 10.66 6.29
CA LEU A 307 4.56 11.66 5.82
C LEU A 307 5.09 12.57 6.93
N SER A 308 4.44 12.56 8.10
CA SER A 308 4.82 13.34 9.28
C SER A 308 4.45 12.61 10.57
N THR A 309 5.20 12.89 11.63
CA THR A 309 4.93 12.42 12.99
C THR A 309 3.90 13.30 13.69
N ASN A 310 3.21 12.73 14.69
CA ASN A 310 2.32 13.49 15.55
C ASN A 310 3.13 14.45 16.46
N THR A 311 2.70 15.70 16.54
CA THR A 311 3.35 16.76 17.33
C THR A 311 2.83 16.87 18.76
N THR A 312 1.81 16.09 19.15
CA THR A 312 1.37 16.02 20.54
C THR A 312 2.51 15.54 21.43
N THR A 313 2.63 16.13 22.63
CA THR A 313 3.67 15.77 23.59
C THR A 313 3.11 14.87 24.67
N TRP A 314 3.94 13.94 25.15
CA TRP A 314 3.66 13.10 26.31
C TRP A 314 4.85 13.12 27.25
N ALA A 315 4.57 13.20 28.55
CA ALA A 315 5.57 13.20 29.59
C ALA A 315 5.31 12.06 30.57
N VAL A 316 6.32 11.22 30.79
CA VAL A 316 6.30 10.18 31.84
C VAL A 316 6.56 10.80 33.21
N SER A 317 7.26 11.94 33.26
CA SER A 317 7.58 12.73 34.44
C SER A 317 7.71 14.21 34.07
N SER A 318 7.73 15.10 35.06
CA SER A 318 7.68 16.56 34.89
C SER A 318 8.74 17.19 33.96
N ASN A 319 9.77 16.47 33.52
CA ASN A 319 10.86 16.98 32.67
C ASN A 319 11.12 16.18 31.38
N ALA A 320 10.22 15.28 30.95
CA ALA A 320 10.46 14.38 29.81
C ALA A 320 9.37 14.45 28.74
N LEU A 321 9.00 15.66 28.31
CA LEU A 321 8.06 15.87 27.19
C LEU A 321 8.70 15.37 25.88
N ARG A 322 8.06 14.39 25.24
CA ARG A 322 8.47 13.86 23.94
C ARG A 322 7.28 13.73 23.00
N THR A 323 7.52 13.93 21.71
CA THR A 323 6.56 13.68 20.63
C THR A 323 6.76 12.27 20.05
N ASP A 324 5.93 11.90 19.08
CA ASP A 324 6.26 10.80 18.17
C ASP A 324 7.55 11.13 17.38
N GLN A 325 8.27 10.09 16.97
CA GLN A 325 9.64 10.16 16.44
C GLN A 325 9.71 9.47 15.07
N SER A 326 10.66 9.90 14.23
CA SER A 326 10.96 9.27 12.95
C SER A 326 12.46 9.35 12.67
N PHE A 327 12.99 8.34 12.00
CA PHE A 327 14.30 8.35 11.36
C PHE A 327 14.27 9.27 10.13
N VAL A 328 15.07 10.33 10.15
CA VAL A 328 15.25 11.24 9.02
C VAL A 328 16.23 10.63 8.00
N ASN A 329 17.19 9.85 8.50
CA ASN A 329 18.23 9.24 7.68
C ASN A 329 18.65 7.88 8.23
N ARG A 330 19.39 7.12 7.41
CA ARG A 330 19.88 5.79 7.77
C ARG A 330 20.85 5.79 8.96
N GLN A 331 21.61 6.88 9.19
CA GLN A 331 22.55 6.94 10.32
C GLN A 331 21.81 6.90 11.67
N GLU A 332 20.64 7.53 11.75
CA GLU A 332 19.78 7.46 12.94
C GLU A 332 19.23 6.04 13.16
N LEU A 333 18.85 5.33 12.10
CA LEU A 333 18.46 3.93 12.19
C LEU A 333 19.60 3.04 12.72
N LEU A 334 20.83 3.27 12.24
CA LEU A 334 22.02 2.55 12.72
C LEU A 334 22.30 2.85 14.21
N ALA A 335 22.17 4.12 14.63
CA ALA A 335 22.34 4.52 16.02
C ALA A 335 21.25 3.91 16.93
N PHE A 336 20.01 3.90 16.46
CA PHE A 336 18.88 3.27 17.16
C PHE A 336 19.07 1.75 17.30
N ARG A 337 19.53 1.09 16.24
CA ARG A 337 19.91 -0.32 16.26
C ARG A 337 20.99 -0.58 17.31
N GLY A 338 22.01 0.27 17.40
CA GLY A 338 23.05 0.17 18.44
C GLY A 338 22.47 0.23 19.85
N SER A 339 21.42 1.03 20.06
CA SER A 339 20.75 1.18 21.36
C SER A 339 19.78 0.04 21.70
N THR A 340 19.14 -0.56 20.71
CA THR A 340 18.13 -1.62 20.89
C THR A 340 18.64 -3.04 20.62
N GLN A 341 19.83 -3.15 20.03
CA GLN A 341 20.62 -4.35 19.81
C GLN A 341 19.93 -5.46 18.99
N PHE A 342 19.03 -5.12 18.07
CA PHE A 342 18.55 -6.13 17.09
C PHE A 342 19.65 -6.47 16.09
N SER A 343 19.61 -7.64 15.45
CA SER A 343 20.68 -8.13 14.56
C SER A 343 21.09 -7.08 13.51
N SER A 344 22.39 -6.78 13.40
CA SER A 344 22.92 -5.86 12.38
C SER A 344 22.69 -6.42 10.97
N ASN A 345 22.53 -7.73 10.82
CA ASN A 345 22.17 -8.37 9.55
C ASN A 345 20.76 -8.02 9.08
N ALA A 346 19.84 -7.65 9.99
CA ALA A 346 18.49 -7.25 9.59
C ALA A 346 18.50 -5.95 8.78
N LEU A 347 19.48 -5.07 9.00
CA LEU A 347 19.58 -3.75 8.36
C LEU A 347 19.60 -3.79 6.83
N GLN A 348 19.97 -4.93 6.22
CA GLN A 348 19.93 -5.11 4.76
C GLN A 348 18.50 -5.11 4.19
N TYR A 349 17.48 -5.30 5.04
CA TYR A 349 16.06 -5.34 4.66
C TYR A 349 15.30 -4.07 5.08
N LEU A 350 15.98 -3.13 5.76
CA LEU A 350 15.34 -1.99 6.42
C LEU A 350 15.82 -0.69 5.79
N GLY A 351 14.90 0.23 5.54
CA GLY A 351 15.15 1.59 5.09
C GLY A 351 14.51 2.63 6.01
N THR A 352 14.70 3.91 5.71
CA THR A 352 14.07 5.03 6.43
C THR A 352 13.16 5.86 5.52
N SER A 353 12.96 5.40 4.29
CA SER A 353 12.16 6.08 3.28
C SER A 353 11.72 5.07 2.22
N SER A 354 10.42 4.76 2.17
CA SER A 354 9.81 4.11 1.01
C SER A 354 8.88 5.10 0.33
N ARG A 355 9.31 5.65 -0.81
CA ARG A 355 8.50 6.59 -1.61
C ARG A 355 8.25 5.98 -2.98
N GLY A 356 7.03 5.49 -3.18
CA GLY A 356 6.51 5.14 -4.49
C GLY A 356 5.42 6.14 -4.91
N THR A 357 5.37 6.50 -6.19
CA THR A 357 4.21 7.22 -6.72
C THR A 357 2.98 6.34 -6.54
N ASN A 358 1.92 6.86 -5.92
CA ASN A 358 0.66 6.13 -5.79
C ASN A 358 -0.14 6.12 -7.11
N SER A 359 0.51 5.82 -8.24
CA SER A 359 -0.13 5.73 -9.56
C SER A 359 -0.23 4.27 -10.02
N PRO A 360 -1.31 3.91 -10.73
CA PRO A 360 -1.38 2.63 -11.40
C PRO A 360 -0.41 2.60 -12.60
N SER A 361 0.29 1.47 -12.77
CA SER A 361 1.20 1.22 -13.89
C SER A 361 0.65 0.14 -14.85
N PHE A 362 -0.67 -0.01 -14.90
CA PHE A 362 -1.31 -1.06 -15.67
C PHE A 362 -1.20 -0.79 -17.18
N SER A 363 -0.72 -1.80 -17.90
CA SER A 363 -0.85 -1.96 -19.35
C SER A 363 -1.05 -3.46 -19.63
N PRO A 364 -2.00 -3.86 -20.50
CA PRO A 364 -2.20 -5.27 -20.78
C PRO A 364 -1.05 -5.83 -21.61
N SER A 365 -0.63 -7.05 -21.29
CA SER A 365 0.23 -7.88 -22.15
C SER A 365 -0.64 -8.82 -22.98
N THR A 366 -0.17 -9.20 -24.17
CA THR A 366 -0.84 -10.21 -25.00
C THR A 366 -0.56 -11.62 -24.45
N PRO A 367 -1.57 -12.36 -23.95
CA PRO A 367 -1.36 -13.72 -23.44
C PRO A 367 -0.91 -14.68 -24.55
N ALA A 368 -0.11 -15.68 -24.20
CA ALA A 368 0.29 -16.72 -25.15
C ALA A 368 -0.94 -17.45 -25.71
N GLY A 369 -1.01 -17.58 -27.04
CA GLY A 369 -2.15 -18.20 -27.73
C GLY A 369 -3.36 -17.29 -27.96
N SER A 370 -3.32 -16.02 -27.52
CA SER A 370 -4.36 -15.04 -27.85
C SER A 370 -4.31 -14.65 -29.33
N THR A 371 -5.47 -14.61 -29.99
CA THR A 371 -5.62 -14.02 -31.34
C THR A 371 -5.76 -12.50 -31.30
N ILE A 372 -6.03 -11.94 -30.12
CA ILE A 372 -6.14 -10.49 -29.89
C ILE A 372 -4.80 -9.98 -29.35
N ASP A 373 -4.19 -9.03 -30.04
CA ASP A 373 -2.96 -8.36 -29.61
C ASP A 373 -3.26 -7.18 -28.68
N TYR A 374 -3.50 -7.48 -27.40
CA TYR A 374 -3.82 -6.47 -26.39
C TYR A 374 -2.70 -5.44 -26.18
N ALA A 375 -1.43 -5.85 -26.28
CA ALA A 375 -0.29 -4.96 -26.08
C ALA A 375 -0.29 -3.82 -27.11
N THR A 376 -0.51 -4.14 -28.38
CA THR A 376 -0.62 -3.12 -29.45
C THR A 376 -1.89 -2.29 -29.28
N LEU A 377 -3.04 -2.94 -29.04
CA LEU A 377 -4.33 -2.26 -28.92
C LEU A 377 -4.38 -1.27 -27.75
N ALA A 378 -3.62 -1.51 -26.67
CA ALA A 378 -3.60 -0.67 -25.46
C ALA A 378 -3.27 0.80 -25.73
N SER A 379 -2.56 1.09 -26.82
CA SER A 379 -2.15 2.44 -27.23
C SER A 379 -3.20 3.18 -28.08
N THR A 380 -4.18 2.45 -28.65
CA THR A 380 -5.22 3.04 -29.50
C THR A 380 -6.16 3.92 -28.67
N SER A 381 -6.82 4.91 -29.28
CA SER A 381 -7.69 5.86 -28.56
C SER A 381 -8.94 5.20 -27.96
N THR A 382 -9.45 4.11 -28.54
CA THR A 382 -10.72 3.46 -28.15
C THR A 382 -10.54 2.10 -27.46
N ALA A 383 -9.31 1.77 -27.04
CA ALA A 383 -9.03 0.50 -26.37
C ALA A 383 -9.90 0.29 -25.12
N VAL A 384 -10.54 -0.89 -25.03
CA VAL A 384 -11.26 -1.35 -23.82
C VAL A 384 -10.29 -1.55 -22.67
N ASN A 385 -9.13 -2.15 -22.95
CA ASN A 385 -8.03 -2.36 -22.00
C ASN A 385 -6.86 -1.44 -22.38
N PRO A 386 -6.86 -0.17 -21.98
CA PRO A 386 -5.80 0.76 -22.32
C PRO A 386 -4.58 0.66 -21.40
N ASN A 387 -3.46 1.21 -21.86
CA ASN A 387 -2.38 1.60 -20.95
C ASN A 387 -2.83 2.83 -20.14
N PHE A 388 -2.87 2.71 -18.81
CA PHE A 388 -3.41 3.75 -17.93
C PHE A 388 -2.60 5.05 -18.00
N LEU A 389 -1.30 4.97 -18.28
CA LEU A 389 -0.43 6.15 -18.42
C LEU A 389 -0.72 6.93 -19.72
N LEU A 390 -1.16 6.24 -20.77
CA LEU A 390 -1.49 6.88 -22.06
C LEU A 390 -2.89 7.51 -22.06
N ARG A 391 -3.76 7.12 -21.12
CA ARG A 391 -5.06 7.77 -20.95
C ARG A 391 -4.87 9.03 -20.15
N THR A 392 -5.06 10.17 -20.81
CA THR A 392 -4.85 11.49 -20.22
C THR A 392 -6.15 12.28 -20.12
N VAL A 393 -6.13 13.29 -19.26
CA VAL A 393 -7.21 14.26 -19.11
C VAL A 393 -7.33 15.08 -20.38
N SER A 394 -8.50 15.06 -21.03
CA SER A 394 -8.80 15.86 -22.23
C SER A 394 -9.46 17.20 -21.92
N THR A 395 -10.13 17.30 -20.77
CA THR A 395 -10.81 18.52 -20.33
C THR A 395 -10.64 18.62 -18.81
N SER A 396 -10.34 19.83 -18.33
CA SER A 396 -10.10 20.05 -16.90
C SER A 396 -11.36 19.79 -16.08
N PHE A 397 -11.21 19.14 -14.92
CA PHE A 397 -12.27 18.88 -13.95
C PHE A 397 -11.72 18.81 -12.52
N THR A 398 -12.58 18.82 -11.50
CA THR A 398 -12.15 18.63 -10.10
C THR A 398 -12.16 17.16 -9.74
N ARG A 399 -11.03 16.62 -9.28
CA ARG A 399 -10.91 15.25 -8.78
C ARG A 399 -11.63 15.07 -7.46
N PHE A 400 -11.85 13.81 -7.08
CA PHE A 400 -12.48 13.48 -5.82
C PHE A 400 -11.69 13.98 -4.60
N ASP A 401 -10.36 14.10 -4.71
CA ASP A 401 -9.50 14.66 -3.65
C ASP A 401 -9.50 16.20 -3.60
N GLY A 402 -10.29 16.85 -4.46
CA GLY A 402 -10.38 18.31 -4.57
C GLY A 402 -9.31 18.94 -5.46
N THR A 403 -8.34 18.17 -5.96
CA THR A 403 -7.30 18.70 -6.87
C THR A 403 -7.84 18.91 -8.28
N THR A 404 -7.27 19.87 -9.00
CA THR A 404 -7.63 20.13 -10.39
C THR A 404 -6.96 19.10 -11.32
N ALA A 405 -7.77 18.51 -12.20
CA ALA A 405 -7.31 17.71 -13.33
C ALA A 405 -6.82 18.61 -14.46
N VAL A 406 -5.51 18.60 -14.70
CA VAL A 406 -4.86 19.39 -15.74
C VAL A 406 -4.83 18.59 -17.04
N VAL A 407 -5.20 19.25 -18.14
CA VAL A 407 -5.16 18.63 -19.48
C VAL A 407 -3.76 18.06 -19.75
N GLY A 408 -3.72 16.81 -20.18
CA GLY A 408 -2.50 16.09 -20.52
C GLY A 408 -1.84 15.29 -19.40
N GLU A 409 -2.23 15.47 -18.13
CA GLU A 409 -1.80 14.53 -17.09
C GLU A 409 -2.59 13.21 -17.17
N PRO A 410 -2.12 12.10 -16.55
CA PRO A 410 -2.85 10.83 -16.54
C PRO A 410 -4.27 10.97 -15.98
N LEU A 411 -5.24 10.35 -16.66
CA LEU A 411 -6.64 10.29 -16.26
C LEU A 411 -6.77 9.53 -14.92
N VAL A 412 -6.08 8.40 -14.81
CA VAL A 412 -6.00 7.61 -13.57
C VAL A 412 -4.74 7.99 -12.82
N LYS A 413 -4.80 9.09 -12.08
CA LYS A 413 -3.64 9.64 -11.34
C LYS A 413 -3.30 8.81 -10.10
N THR A 414 -4.30 8.30 -9.41
CA THR A 414 -4.13 7.50 -8.19
C THR A 414 -4.82 6.14 -8.26
N ARG A 415 -4.31 5.16 -7.51
CA ARG A 415 -4.98 3.84 -7.39
C ARG A 415 -6.33 3.99 -6.68
N PHE A 416 -7.33 3.21 -7.09
CA PHE A 416 -8.65 3.20 -6.44
C PHE A 416 -8.53 2.70 -4.97
N PRO A 417 -8.92 3.50 -3.97
CA PRO A 417 -8.83 3.06 -2.57
C PRO A 417 -9.90 2.02 -2.24
N LEU A 418 -9.51 0.78 -1.98
CA LEU A 418 -10.44 -0.30 -1.62
C LEU A 418 -11.16 -0.06 -0.28
N SER A 419 -10.66 0.83 0.58
CA SER A 419 -11.40 1.27 1.77
C SER A 419 -12.75 1.90 1.43
N ARG A 420 -12.93 2.46 0.23
CA ARG A 420 -14.23 2.98 -0.25
C ARG A 420 -15.31 1.90 -0.36
N LEU A 421 -14.94 0.62 -0.42
CA LEU A 421 -15.93 -0.48 -0.42
C LEU A 421 -16.77 -0.49 0.86
N ALA A 422 -16.24 0.02 1.98
CA ALA A 422 -16.96 0.17 3.24
C ALA A 422 -18.14 1.17 3.15
N TRP A 423 -18.19 2.01 2.11
CA TRP A 423 -19.30 2.93 1.88
C TRP A 423 -20.57 2.23 1.36
N ILE A 424 -20.40 1.07 0.73
CA ILE A 424 -21.48 0.28 0.15
C ILE A 424 -22.00 -0.70 1.21
N THR A 425 -23.17 -0.42 1.79
CA THR A 425 -23.81 -1.31 2.77
C THR A 425 -25.09 -1.92 2.21
N TYR A 426 -25.56 -3.02 2.81
CA TYR A 426 -26.81 -3.67 2.42
C TYR A 426 -28.06 -2.84 2.75
N LYS A 427 -27.93 -1.79 3.58
CA LYS A 427 -28.98 -0.84 3.95
C LYS A 427 -28.80 0.53 3.29
N GLY A 428 -27.92 0.62 2.29
CA GLY A 428 -27.65 1.85 1.54
C GLY A 428 -26.34 2.54 1.92
N PRO A 429 -26.18 3.84 1.60
CA PRO A 429 -24.96 4.59 1.86
C PRO A 429 -24.57 4.57 3.35
N SER A 430 -23.29 4.31 3.65
CA SER A 430 -22.78 4.28 5.03
C SER A 430 -23.03 5.59 5.80
N ALA A 431 -23.05 6.74 5.11
CA ALA A 431 -23.32 8.04 5.73
C ALA A 431 -24.74 8.20 6.28
N LEU A 432 -25.70 7.42 5.77
CA LEU A 432 -27.09 7.42 6.25
C LEU A 432 -27.33 6.39 7.37
N ARG A 433 -26.31 5.61 7.74
CA ARG A 433 -26.39 4.58 8.76
C ARG A 433 -26.00 5.15 10.11
N THR A 434 -26.63 4.66 11.18
CA THR A 434 -26.24 4.98 12.55
C THR A 434 -24.85 4.38 12.84
N LEU A 435 -23.94 5.21 13.36
CA LEU A 435 -22.62 4.79 13.83
C LEU A 435 -22.67 4.47 15.33
N PRO A 436 -22.54 3.21 15.75
CA PRO A 436 -22.67 2.85 17.15
C PRO A 436 -21.39 3.14 17.96
N PRO A 437 -21.51 3.43 19.28
CA PRO A 437 -20.35 3.60 20.15
C PRO A 437 -19.54 2.30 20.30
N GLN A 438 -18.26 2.42 20.67
CA GLN A 438 -17.38 1.27 20.88
C GLN A 438 -17.84 0.38 22.03
N SER A 439 -18.37 0.99 23.10
CA SER A 439 -18.77 0.34 24.34
C SER A 439 -20.22 0.66 24.71
N PRO A 440 -21.02 -0.35 25.13
CA PRO A 440 -20.67 -1.77 25.16
C PRO A 440 -20.49 -2.35 23.74
N THR A 441 -19.68 -3.40 23.61
CA THR A 441 -19.55 -4.16 22.35
C THR A 441 -20.93 -4.62 21.90
N LEU A 442 -21.31 -4.30 20.66
CA LEU A 442 -22.60 -4.74 20.13
C LEU A 442 -22.59 -6.25 19.85
N PRO A 443 -23.67 -6.98 20.18
CA PRO A 443 -23.81 -8.38 19.79
C PRO A 443 -23.98 -8.48 18.27
N THR A 444 -23.54 -9.59 17.68
CA THR A 444 -23.68 -9.87 16.23
C THR A 444 -25.12 -9.84 15.74
N THR A 445 -26.08 -9.89 16.66
CA THR A 445 -27.53 -9.81 16.42
C THR A 445 -28.05 -8.38 16.27
N ASP A 446 -27.25 -7.35 16.55
CA ASP A 446 -27.68 -5.95 16.45
C ASP A 446 -27.84 -5.51 14.99
N SER A 447 -28.88 -4.73 14.71
CA SER A 447 -29.22 -4.25 13.37
C SER A 447 -28.17 -3.31 12.74
N ASN A 448 -27.28 -2.73 13.54
CA ASN A 448 -26.17 -1.87 13.16
C ASN A 448 -24.80 -2.50 13.49
N TYR A 449 -24.77 -3.81 13.78
CA TYR A 449 -23.51 -4.51 14.03
C TYR A 449 -22.54 -4.42 12.85
N ASP A 450 -23.03 -4.38 11.60
CA ASP A 450 -22.20 -4.15 10.40
C ASP A 450 -21.41 -2.83 10.49
N MET A 451 -22.05 -1.75 10.92
CA MET A 451 -21.40 -0.45 11.09
C MET A 451 -20.44 -0.46 12.29
N TRP A 452 -20.83 -1.08 13.40
CA TRP A 452 -19.95 -1.27 14.55
C TRP A 452 -18.73 -2.11 14.19
N ALA A 453 -18.91 -3.18 13.42
CA ALA A 453 -17.82 -4.01 12.96
C ALA A 453 -16.92 -3.23 12.02
N LEU A 454 -17.45 -2.52 11.01
CA LEU A 454 -16.64 -1.67 10.13
C LEU A 454 -15.80 -0.68 10.94
N GLN A 455 -16.38 -0.06 11.96
CA GLN A 455 -15.69 0.96 12.75
C GLN A 455 -14.68 0.39 13.75
N TRP A 456 -15.09 -0.58 14.55
CA TRP A 456 -14.35 -1.02 15.73
C TRP A 456 -13.61 -2.34 15.52
N LEU A 457 -14.09 -3.19 14.61
CA LEU A 457 -13.42 -4.45 14.22
C LEU A 457 -12.48 -4.25 13.03
N TYR A 458 -12.99 -3.63 11.95
CA TYR A 458 -12.27 -3.34 10.71
C TYR A 458 -11.66 -1.93 10.68
N GLY A 459 -11.80 -1.15 11.75
CA GLY A 459 -11.02 0.07 11.98
C GLY A 459 -11.21 1.15 10.91
N ILE A 460 -12.38 1.19 10.26
CA ILE A 460 -12.73 2.27 9.34
C ILE A 460 -13.23 3.43 10.19
N SER A 461 -12.58 4.59 10.12
CA SER A 461 -12.95 5.72 10.99
C SER A 461 -14.40 6.17 10.76
N ALA A 462 -15.04 6.70 11.81
CA ALA A 462 -16.39 7.28 11.71
C ALA A 462 -16.47 8.33 10.60
N SER A 463 -15.48 9.22 10.55
CA SER A 463 -15.40 10.28 9.53
C SER A 463 -15.31 9.71 8.11
N TYR A 464 -14.60 8.59 7.94
CA TYR A 464 -14.51 7.93 6.64
C TYR A 464 -15.82 7.23 6.26
N LEU A 465 -16.51 6.59 7.20
CA LEU A 465 -17.85 6.01 6.95
C LEU A 465 -18.89 7.10 6.65
N GLN A 466 -18.79 8.26 7.30
CA GLN A 466 -19.64 9.42 7.02
C GLN A 466 -19.36 10.04 5.65
N ALA A 467 -18.15 9.89 5.11
CA ALA A 467 -17.82 10.31 3.75
C ALA A 467 -18.51 9.44 2.68
N GLY A 468 -19.05 8.27 3.02
CA GLY A 468 -19.83 7.41 2.11
C GLY A 468 -21.26 7.93 1.87
N THR A 469 -21.37 9.17 1.39
CA THR A 469 -22.64 9.79 1.00
C THR A 469 -23.14 9.21 -0.33
N ALA A 470 -24.45 9.36 -0.62
CA ALA A 470 -25.00 8.93 -1.91
C ALA A 470 -24.27 9.57 -3.11
N ALA A 471 -23.87 10.84 -2.99
CA ALA A 471 -23.11 11.54 -4.02
C ALA A 471 -21.70 10.96 -4.21
N ASN A 472 -20.98 10.71 -3.12
CA ASN A 472 -19.62 10.15 -3.19
C ASN A 472 -19.61 8.71 -3.70
N ILE A 473 -20.60 7.91 -3.30
CA ILE A 473 -20.80 6.55 -3.82
C ILE A 473 -21.10 6.59 -5.32
N LYS A 474 -21.99 7.50 -5.76
CA LYS A 474 -22.27 7.67 -7.18
C LYS A 474 -21.03 8.11 -7.97
N ALA A 475 -20.22 9.03 -7.43
CA ALA A 475 -18.99 9.47 -8.07
C ALA A 475 -17.93 8.36 -8.18
N CYS A 476 -17.77 7.54 -7.13
CA CYS A 476 -16.70 6.54 -7.06
C CYS A 476 -17.09 5.18 -7.64
N PHE A 477 -18.37 4.81 -7.64
CA PHE A 477 -18.84 3.49 -8.06
C PHE A 477 -19.90 3.55 -9.16
N GLY A 478 -20.41 4.73 -9.53
CA GLY A 478 -21.56 4.85 -10.43
C GLY A 478 -22.84 4.23 -9.86
N LEU A 479 -22.89 3.95 -8.54
CA LEU A 479 -24.00 3.27 -7.89
C LEU A 479 -24.95 4.27 -7.23
N THR A 480 -26.23 3.98 -7.31
CA THR A 480 -27.30 4.69 -6.59
C THR A 480 -28.12 3.70 -5.78
N PHE A 481 -28.59 4.13 -4.61
CA PHE A 481 -29.50 3.35 -3.78
C PHE A 481 -30.90 3.94 -3.90
N PRO A 482 -31.97 3.12 -3.97
CA PRO A 482 -33.32 3.63 -4.08
C PRO A 482 -33.71 4.47 -2.86
N THR A 483 -34.39 5.59 -3.10
CA THR A 483 -34.93 6.45 -2.04
C THR A 483 -35.91 5.65 -1.18
N GLY A 484 -35.73 5.68 0.15
CA GLY A 484 -36.53 4.88 1.08
C GLY A 484 -36.24 3.37 1.02
N GLY A 485 -35.15 2.96 0.35
CA GLY A 485 -34.71 1.58 0.29
C GLY A 485 -34.49 0.97 1.67
N SER A 486 -34.80 -0.32 1.81
CA SER A 486 -34.67 -1.08 3.05
C SER A 486 -33.46 -2.01 3.01
N ALA A 487 -33.22 -2.74 4.10
CA ALA A 487 -32.22 -3.82 4.14
C ALA A 487 -32.42 -4.78 2.97
N GLY A 488 -31.45 -4.85 2.08
CA GLY A 488 -31.59 -5.64 0.86
C GLY A 488 -32.52 -5.00 -0.17
N SER A 489 -32.46 -3.70 -0.38
CA SER A 489 -32.75 -3.13 -1.70
C SER A 489 -31.52 -3.29 -2.61
N PRO A 490 -31.70 -3.47 -3.94
CA PRO A 490 -30.56 -3.50 -4.87
C PRO A 490 -29.99 -2.09 -5.07
N TRP A 491 -28.68 -2.02 -5.29
CA TRP A 491 -28.04 -0.84 -5.88
C TRP A 491 -28.32 -0.81 -7.38
N THR A 492 -28.36 0.37 -7.98
CA THR A 492 -28.48 0.53 -9.43
C THR A 492 -27.23 1.18 -9.97
N TYR A 493 -26.57 0.54 -10.93
CA TYR A 493 -25.46 1.14 -11.67
C TYR A 493 -26.00 2.10 -12.72
N THR A 494 -25.67 3.38 -12.61
CA THR A 494 -26.15 4.45 -13.49
C THR A 494 -25.03 5.11 -14.29
N ASN A 495 -23.78 4.70 -14.10
CA ASN A 495 -22.59 5.55 -14.31
C ASN A 495 -22.62 6.81 -13.40
N PRO A 496 -21.48 7.45 -13.12
CA PRO A 496 -21.45 8.66 -12.28
C PRO A 496 -22.28 9.82 -12.82
N ALA A 497 -22.30 10.00 -14.15
CA ALA A 497 -23.04 11.08 -14.82
C ALA A 497 -24.49 10.72 -15.18
N GLY A 498 -24.87 9.44 -15.17
CA GLY A 498 -26.21 9.01 -15.59
C GLY A 498 -27.24 9.11 -14.47
N THR A 499 -28.52 9.11 -14.84
CA THR A 499 -29.67 9.24 -13.93
C THR A 499 -30.57 8.01 -13.91
N SER A 500 -30.33 7.06 -14.81
CA SER A 500 -31.08 5.81 -14.97
C SER A 500 -30.11 4.62 -15.03
N ALA A 501 -30.65 3.40 -14.91
CA ALA A 501 -29.86 2.18 -15.02
C ALA A 501 -29.08 2.14 -16.34
N ALA A 502 -27.75 2.02 -16.24
CA ALA A 502 -26.87 2.03 -17.39
C ALA A 502 -26.97 0.72 -18.17
N SER A 503 -26.82 0.80 -19.49
CA SER A 503 -26.76 -0.37 -20.38
C SER A 503 -25.36 -0.93 -20.58
N ALA A 504 -24.33 -0.12 -20.32
CA ALA A 504 -22.93 -0.49 -20.43
C ALA A 504 -22.07 0.35 -19.46
N ILE A 505 -20.87 -0.17 -19.17
CA ILE A 505 -19.81 0.53 -18.43
C ILE A 505 -18.96 1.31 -19.43
N MET A 506 -18.69 2.59 -19.15
CA MET A 506 -17.90 3.43 -20.06
C MET A 506 -16.43 2.97 -20.12
N ARG A 507 -15.83 3.07 -21.30
CA ARG A 507 -14.37 2.93 -21.46
C ARG A 507 -13.66 4.21 -21.00
N LEU A 508 -12.37 4.12 -20.67
CA LEU A 508 -11.62 5.26 -20.15
C LEU A 508 -11.52 6.45 -21.13
N ASP A 509 -11.60 6.24 -22.44
CA ASP A 509 -11.68 7.32 -23.44
C ASP A 509 -13.00 8.10 -23.32
N GLN A 510 -14.10 7.39 -23.11
CA GLN A 510 -15.41 8.00 -22.92
C GLN A 510 -15.49 8.72 -21.58
N VAL A 511 -14.81 8.20 -20.54
CA VAL A 511 -14.71 8.86 -19.24
C VAL A 511 -13.93 10.17 -19.33
N ALA A 512 -12.79 10.17 -20.05
CA ALA A 512 -12.02 11.39 -20.30
C ALA A 512 -12.87 12.45 -21.01
N ALA A 513 -13.61 12.05 -22.05
CA ALA A 513 -14.54 12.93 -22.77
C ALA A 513 -15.69 13.46 -21.88
N ALA A 514 -16.10 12.69 -20.86
CA ALA A 514 -17.08 13.12 -19.87
C ALA A 514 -16.51 14.02 -18.76
N ALA A 515 -15.21 14.38 -18.83
CA ALA A 515 -14.54 15.30 -17.91
C ALA A 515 -14.72 14.93 -16.42
N ARG A 516 -14.40 13.67 -16.06
CA ARG A 516 -14.46 13.18 -14.68
C ARG A 516 -13.47 12.06 -14.43
N GLU A 517 -13.30 11.68 -13.16
CA GLU A 517 -12.56 10.47 -12.80
C GLU A 517 -13.34 9.20 -13.19
N PRO A 518 -12.63 8.09 -13.52
CA PRO A 518 -13.25 6.79 -13.68
C PRO A 518 -13.79 6.22 -12.36
N ASP A 519 -14.92 5.55 -12.45
CA ASP A 519 -15.50 4.79 -11.34
C ASP A 519 -14.86 3.40 -11.19
N PHE A 520 -15.17 2.72 -10.08
CA PHE A 520 -14.67 1.38 -9.76
C PHE A 520 -14.90 0.34 -10.87
N PHE A 521 -16.08 0.29 -11.47
CA PHE A 521 -16.43 -0.67 -12.52
C PHE A 521 -15.79 -0.32 -13.86
N GLU A 522 -15.60 0.97 -14.15
CA GLU A 522 -14.87 1.44 -15.34
C GLU A 522 -13.38 1.04 -15.26
N LEU A 523 -12.78 1.15 -14.07
CA LEU A 523 -11.42 0.66 -13.82
C LEU A 523 -11.33 -0.86 -13.88
N LEU A 524 -12.33 -1.57 -13.34
CA LEU A 524 -12.41 -3.04 -13.38
C LEU A 524 -12.54 -3.53 -14.84
N GLN A 525 -13.37 -2.89 -15.65
CA GLN A 525 -13.49 -3.16 -17.09
C GLN A 525 -12.16 -2.94 -17.80
N ALA A 526 -11.46 -1.85 -17.50
CA ALA A 526 -10.19 -1.52 -18.13
C ALA A 526 -9.09 -2.54 -17.79
N ALA A 527 -9.15 -3.18 -16.62
CA ALA A 527 -8.15 -4.16 -16.15
C ALA A 527 -8.41 -5.61 -16.60
N ILE A 528 -9.66 -5.99 -16.93
CA ILE A 528 -9.99 -7.37 -17.35
C ILE A 528 -9.99 -7.47 -18.87
N LEU A 529 -9.12 -8.32 -19.44
CA LEU A 529 -8.93 -8.45 -20.88
C LEU A 529 -10.24 -8.75 -21.62
N SER A 530 -10.58 -7.91 -22.60
CA SER A 530 -11.77 -8.04 -23.43
C SER A 530 -11.77 -9.36 -24.21
N GLY A 531 -12.80 -10.20 -24.04
CA GLY A 531 -12.86 -11.53 -24.64
C GLY A 531 -12.50 -12.68 -23.68
N SER A 532 -11.99 -12.36 -22.49
CA SER A 532 -11.88 -13.33 -21.37
C SER A 532 -13.19 -13.55 -20.62
N LEU A 533 -14.19 -12.70 -20.87
CA LEU A 533 -15.54 -12.75 -20.31
C LEU A 533 -16.57 -12.84 -21.44
N GLY A 534 -17.81 -13.21 -21.13
CA GLY A 534 -18.90 -13.21 -22.11
C GLY A 534 -18.84 -14.39 -23.08
N GLN A 535 -18.28 -15.54 -22.68
CA GLN A 535 -18.19 -16.71 -23.55
C GLN A 535 -19.47 -17.54 -23.50
N ASN A 536 -20.19 -17.59 -24.62
CA ASN A 536 -21.21 -18.61 -24.88
C ASN A 536 -20.56 -19.77 -25.66
N THR A 537 -20.92 -21.01 -25.33
CA THR A 537 -20.52 -22.24 -26.04
C THR A 537 -21.19 -22.41 -27.41
N GLY A 538 -22.09 -21.51 -27.84
CA GLY A 538 -22.82 -21.61 -29.12
C GLY A 538 -23.75 -22.83 -29.21
N GLY A 539 -23.92 -23.55 -28.10
CA GLY A 539 -24.73 -24.76 -27.98
C GLY A 539 -26.14 -24.43 -27.53
N GLY A 540 -26.96 -23.90 -28.44
CA GLY A 540 -28.40 -23.92 -28.24
C GLY A 540 -28.92 -25.34 -28.44
N VAL A 541 -29.54 -25.94 -27.43
CA VAL A 541 -30.51 -27.01 -27.69
C VAL A 541 -31.67 -26.38 -28.44
N THR A 542 -31.89 -26.82 -29.68
CA THR A 542 -32.94 -26.32 -30.57
C THR A 542 -34.31 -26.51 -29.92
N GLY A 543 -34.92 -25.42 -29.45
CA GLY A 543 -36.31 -25.40 -28.98
C GLY A 543 -36.54 -24.60 -27.70
N GLY A 544 -36.76 -23.28 -27.85
CA GLY A 544 -37.49 -22.43 -26.89
C GLY A 544 -36.86 -22.18 -25.51
N ASN A 545 -36.28 -20.99 -25.32
CA ASN A 545 -35.94 -20.35 -24.04
C ASN A 545 -35.24 -21.24 -22.99
N VAL A 546 -33.93 -21.42 -23.15
CA VAL A 546 -33.06 -21.96 -22.11
C VAL A 546 -32.26 -20.81 -21.48
N PHE A 547 -32.45 -20.51 -20.20
CA PHE A 547 -31.48 -19.75 -19.37
C PHE A 547 -30.30 -20.70 -19.11
N PRO A 548 -29.07 -20.43 -19.61
CA PRO A 548 -28.21 -19.32 -19.13
C PRO A 548 -27.39 -18.56 -20.22
N ASP A 549 -27.61 -18.81 -21.51
CA ASP A 549 -26.78 -18.27 -22.62
C ASP A 549 -26.69 -16.72 -22.63
N VAL A 550 -27.82 -16.04 -22.50
CA VAL A 550 -27.91 -14.58 -22.66
C VAL A 550 -27.18 -13.80 -21.54
N HIS A 551 -27.14 -14.33 -20.31
CA HIS A 551 -26.36 -13.74 -19.23
C HIS A 551 -24.87 -14.10 -19.35
N MET A 552 -24.57 -15.34 -19.77
CA MET A 552 -23.20 -15.84 -19.97
C MET A 552 -22.45 -15.13 -21.09
N SER A 553 -23.16 -14.59 -22.08
CA SER A 553 -22.60 -13.81 -23.20
C SER A 553 -22.44 -12.31 -22.90
N ASN A 554 -22.95 -11.81 -21.77
CA ASN A 554 -22.92 -10.38 -21.47
C ASN A 554 -21.73 -9.99 -20.56
N THR A 555 -20.75 -9.29 -21.14
CA THR A 555 -19.54 -8.85 -20.44
C THR A 555 -19.82 -7.88 -19.28
N THR A 556 -20.74 -6.93 -19.46
CA THR A 556 -21.15 -5.98 -18.41
C THR A 556 -21.72 -6.71 -17.20
N HIS A 557 -22.56 -7.73 -17.41
CA HIS A 557 -23.11 -8.56 -16.34
C HIS A 557 -21.99 -9.22 -15.53
N HIS A 558 -20.99 -9.80 -16.21
CA HIS A 558 -19.85 -10.44 -15.56
C HIS A 558 -19.00 -9.44 -14.77
N ILE A 559 -18.72 -8.26 -15.32
CA ILE A 559 -17.91 -7.22 -14.63
C ILE A 559 -18.65 -6.72 -13.37
N LEU A 560 -19.94 -6.43 -13.47
CA LEU A 560 -20.75 -6.02 -12.31
C LEU A 560 -20.83 -7.13 -11.26
N THR A 561 -20.88 -8.40 -11.69
CA THR A 561 -20.88 -9.56 -10.79
C THR A 561 -19.54 -9.69 -10.06
N ILE A 562 -18.41 -9.57 -10.76
CA ILE A 562 -17.07 -9.55 -10.14
C ILE A 562 -16.96 -8.40 -9.14
N GLY A 563 -17.40 -7.20 -9.51
CA GLY A 563 -17.39 -6.06 -8.60
C GLY A 563 -18.30 -6.25 -7.38
N ALA A 564 -19.49 -6.85 -7.55
CA ALA A 564 -20.37 -7.22 -6.44
C ALA A 564 -19.71 -8.26 -5.50
N CYS A 565 -19.01 -9.24 -6.05
CA CYS A 565 -18.22 -10.19 -5.26
C CYS A 565 -17.11 -9.50 -4.47
N ILE A 566 -16.39 -8.54 -5.06
CA ILE A 566 -15.35 -7.76 -4.36
C ILE A 566 -15.95 -6.96 -3.20
N ILE A 567 -17.09 -6.29 -3.41
CA ILE A 567 -17.83 -5.57 -2.36
C ILE A 567 -18.28 -6.54 -1.25
N ASP A 568 -18.70 -7.75 -1.62
CA ASP A 568 -19.13 -8.78 -0.68
C ASP A 568 -18.00 -9.32 0.18
N GLN A 569 -16.79 -9.46 -0.35
CA GLN A 569 -15.63 -9.85 0.46
C GLN A 569 -15.22 -8.75 1.46
N ALA A 570 -15.47 -7.48 1.13
CA ALA A 570 -15.14 -6.35 2.00
C ALA A 570 -16.19 -6.06 3.08
N SER A 571 -17.45 -6.44 2.85
CA SER A 571 -18.56 -6.12 3.76
C SER A 571 -18.80 -7.20 4.83
N PRO A 572 -19.01 -6.81 6.11
CA PRO A 572 -19.09 -7.76 7.23
C PRO A 572 -20.40 -8.56 7.33
N GLY A 573 -21.41 -8.19 6.53
CA GLY A 573 -22.72 -8.86 6.55
C GLY A 573 -22.77 -10.12 5.71
N SER A 574 -23.79 -10.95 5.94
CA SER A 574 -24.08 -12.16 5.14
C SER A 574 -25.05 -11.92 3.99
N ILE A 575 -25.34 -10.66 3.64
CA ILE A 575 -26.27 -10.30 2.57
C ILE A 575 -25.48 -10.02 1.30
N PRO A 576 -25.76 -10.75 0.20
CA PRO A 576 -25.11 -10.48 -1.08
C PRO A 576 -25.41 -9.08 -1.62
N THR A 577 -24.38 -8.44 -2.14
CA THR A 577 -24.49 -7.18 -2.87
C THR A 577 -25.24 -7.45 -4.17
N ARG A 578 -26.24 -6.62 -4.46
CA ARG A 578 -27.04 -6.72 -5.69
C ARG A 578 -26.95 -5.43 -6.46
N ILE A 579 -26.62 -5.53 -7.74
CA ILE A 579 -26.42 -4.40 -8.63
C ILE A 579 -27.28 -4.57 -9.86
N GLN A 580 -28.24 -3.66 -10.02
CA GLN A 580 -29.14 -3.57 -11.16
C GLN A 580 -28.53 -2.73 -12.28
N PHE A 581 -28.75 -3.16 -13.51
CA PHE A 581 -28.38 -2.46 -14.74
C PHE A 581 -29.34 -2.86 -15.87
N ASN A 582 -29.33 -2.15 -17.00
CA ASN A 582 -30.31 -2.34 -18.07
C ASN A 582 -29.65 -2.55 -19.45
N PRO A 583 -29.11 -3.75 -19.74
CA PRO A 583 -28.35 -3.99 -20.96
C PRO A 583 -29.18 -3.95 -22.24
N SER A 584 -30.47 -4.27 -22.18
CA SER A 584 -31.30 -4.49 -23.38
C SER A 584 -32.77 -4.13 -23.18
N GLY A 585 -33.05 -3.04 -22.45
CA GLY A 585 -34.41 -2.59 -22.14
C GLY A 585 -35.09 -3.36 -20.98
N THR A 586 -34.48 -4.44 -20.50
CA THR A 586 -34.91 -5.20 -19.32
C THR A 586 -33.87 -5.07 -18.21
N VAL A 587 -34.31 -4.78 -16.98
CA VAL A 587 -33.41 -4.67 -15.82
C VAL A 587 -32.90 -6.05 -15.42
N TRP A 588 -31.58 -6.20 -15.41
CA TRP A 588 -30.88 -7.38 -14.93
C TRP A 588 -30.23 -7.09 -13.58
N THR A 589 -30.00 -8.12 -12.77
CA THR A 589 -29.34 -7.98 -11.46
C THR A 589 -28.09 -8.86 -11.42
N ALA A 590 -26.93 -8.24 -11.20
CA ALA A 590 -25.69 -8.91 -10.84
C ALA A 590 -25.68 -9.19 -9.33
N TYR A 591 -25.29 -10.40 -8.94
CA TYR A 591 -25.25 -10.85 -7.54
C TYR A 591 -23.82 -11.10 -7.13
N GLY A 592 -23.40 -10.51 -6.01
CA GLY A 592 -22.16 -10.88 -5.36
C GLY A 592 -22.24 -12.26 -4.70
N VAL A 593 -21.08 -12.85 -4.45
CA VAL A 593 -20.96 -14.13 -3.75
C VAL A 593 -20.21 -13.91 -2.44
N LYS A 594 -20.90 -14.17 -1.33
CA LYS A 594 -20.34 -14.24 0.01
C LYS A 594 -19.59 -15.55 0.21
N ASN A 595 -18.67 -15.61 1.17
CA ASN A 595 -18.09 -16.88 1.65
C ASN A 595 -19.13 -17.69 2.45
N LEU A 596 -20.16 -18.16 1.78
CA LEU A 596 -21.26 -18.97 2.28
C LEU A 596 -21.40 -20.22 1.41
N PRO A 597 -21.88 -21.35 1.95
CA PRO A 597 -22.36 -22.45 1.12
C PRO A 597 -23.42 -21.94 0.15
N TYR A 598 -23.21 -22.12 -1.15
CA TYR A 598 -24.17 -21.76 -2.19
C TYR A 598 -24.85 -22.99 -2.76
N ILE A 599 -26.01 -22.78 -3.37
CA ILE A 599 -26.76 -23.82 -4.06
C ILE A 599 -25.98 -24.20 -5.32
N THR A 600 -25.40 -25.40 -5.33
CA THR A 600 -24.75 -25.94 -6.54
C THR A 600 -25.72 -26.67 -7.43
N GLN A 601 -26.70 -27.35 -6.84
CA GLN A 601 -27.69 -28.15 -7.56
C GLN A 601 -29.06 -28.09 -6.87
N LEU A 602 -30.11 -28.18 -7.69
CA LEU A 602 -31.50 -28.26 -7.27
C LEU A 602 -32.08 -29.56 -7.84
N TYR A 603 -32.57 -30.44 -6.98
CA TYR A 603 -33.26 -31.66 -7.37
C TYR A 603 -34.75 -31.57 -7.03
N PRO A 604 -35.65 -31.50 -8.02
CA PRO A 604 -37.05 -31.73 -7.76
C PRO A 604 -37.26 -33.23 -7.49
N ILE A 605 -37.71 -33.56 -6.29
CA ILE A 605 -38.09 -34.92 -5.89
C ILE A 605 -39.58 -34.89 -5.65
N ALA A 606 -40.32 -35.92 -6.02
CA ALA A 606 -41.75 -35.89 -5.80
C ALA A 606 -42.29 -37.22 -5.30
N GLY A 607 -43.37 -37.15 -4.53
CA GLY A 607 -43.93 -38.29 -3.82
C GLY A 607 -45.23 -37.93 -3.10
N THR A 608 -45.66 -38.79 -2.17
CA THR A 608 -46.86 -38.54 -1.36
C THR A 608 -46.65 -37.33 -0.45
N SER A 609 -47.66 -36.46 -0.38
CA SER A 609 -47.66 -35.29 0.50
C SER A 609 -47.65 -35.73 1.97
N PRO A 610 -46.87 -35.07 2.84
CA PRO A 610 -46.82 -35.43 4.27
C PRO A 610 -48.03 -34.90 5.03
N ASN A 611 -48.77 -33.95 4.43
CA ASN A 611 -50.00 -33.40 4.99
C ASN A 611 -51.23 -34.24 4.65
N ASP A 612 -51.16 -35.03 3.58
CA ASP A 612 -52.28 -35.80 3.03
C ASP A 612 -51.75 -36.91 2.14
N SER A 613 -51.84 -38.16 2.60
CA SER A 613 -51.33 -39.33 1.88
C SER A 613 -52.05 -39.61 0.56
N THR A 614 -53.17 -38.94 0.27
CA THR A 614 -53.89 -39.04 -1.00
C THR A 614 -53.42 -38.03 -2.05
N LYS A 615 -52.51 -37.11 -1.67
CA LYS A 615 -52.01 -36.05 -2.55
C LYS A 615 -50.56 -36.25 -2.93
N TRP A 616 -50.19 -35.72 -4.10
CA TRP A 616 -48.83 -35.63 -4.59
C TRP A 616 -48.19 -34.30 -4.15
N ALA A 617 -46.92 -34.32 -3.79
CA ALA A 617 -46.11 -33.15 -3.51
C ALA A 617 -44.75 -33.22 -4.23
N THR A 618 -44.29 -32.06 -4.71
CA THR A 618 -42.93 -31.88 -5.22
C THR A 618 -42.10 -31.15 -4.17
N TYR A 619 -41.00 -31.77 -3.78
CA TYR A 619 -39.97 -31.26 -2.88
C TYR A 619 -38.80 -30.73 -3.70
N LEU A 620 -38.22 -29.62 -3.24
CA LEU A 620 -36.97 -29.10 -3.79
C LEU A 620 -35.84 -29.47 -2.83
N LEU A 621 -34.98 -30.38 -3.25
CA LEU A 621 -33.75 -30.69 -2.54
C LEU A 621 -32.63 -29.78 -3.07
N PHE A 622 -31.97 -29.07 -2.16
CA PHE A 622 -30.85 -28.19 -2.49
C PHE A 622 -29.54 -28.87 -2.10
N GLN A 623 -28.61 -28.98 -3.04
CA GLN A 623 -27.22 -29.27 -2.71
C GLN A 623 -26.51 -27.96 -2.40
N LEU A 624 -25.92 -27.88 -1.21
CA LEU A 624 -25.11 -26.75 -0.78
C LEU A 624 -23.62 -27.14 -0.81
N TRP A 625 -22.79 -26.26 -1.35
CA TRP A 625 -21.35 -26.42 -1.39
C TRP A 625 -20.67 -25.11 -1.06
N ASN A 626 -19.61 -25.16 -0.24
CA ASN A 626 -18.71 -24.03 -0.05
C ASN A 626 -17.34 -24.36 -0.67
N PRO A 627 -17.01 -23.88 -1.87
CA PRO A 627 -15.72 -24.12 -2.52
C PRO A 627 -14.58 -23.37 -1.84
N HIS A 628 -14.91 -22.40 -0.98
CA HIS A 628 -13.92 -21.51 -0.36
C HIS A 628 -13.31 -22.12 0.91
N GLN A 629 -13.83 -23.26 1.41
CA GLN A 629 -13.34 -24.15 2.49
C GLN A 629 -12.87 -23.50 3.83
N ASN A 630 -12.90 -22.17 3.95
CA ASN A 630 -12.41 -21.38 5.07
C ASN A 630 -13.56 -20.88 5.98
N ALA A 631 -14.78 -21.40 5.82
CA ALA A 631 -15.83 -21.14 6.79
C ALA A 631 -15.44 -21.84 8.11
N GLY A 632 -15.30 -21.07 9.19
CA GLY A 632 -14.96 -21.62 10.50
C GLY A 632 -15.92 -22.74 10.92
N ALA A 633 -15.48 -23.63 11.81
CA ALA A 633 -16.20 -24.84 12.24
C ALA A 633 -17.56 -24.60 12.95
N SER A 634 -18.11 -23.39 12.92
CA SER A 634 -19.43 -23.11 13.49
C SER A 634 -20.52 -23.67 12.58
N THR A 635 -21.39 -24.51 13.15
CA THR A 635 -22.63 -25.00 12.54
C THR A 635 -23.52 -23.80 12.21
N SER A 636 -23.36 -23.27 11.00
CA SER A 636 -24.05 -22.06 10.58
C SER A 636 -25.47 -22.42 10.13
N SER A 637 -26.46 -21.79 10.75
CA SER A 637 -27.83 -21.83 10.24
C SER A 637 -27.89 -21.01 8.95
N VAL A 638 -28.22 -21.67 7.83
CA VAL A 638 -28.42 -21.00 6.55
C VAL A 638 -29.91 -20.72 6.36
N ARG A 639 -30.23 -19.51 5.87
CA ARG A 639 -31.58 -19.14 5.45
C ARG A 639 -31.63 -19.07 3.94
N LEU A 640 -32.59 -19.76 3.34
CA LEU A 640 -32.88 -19.63 1.93
C LEU A 640 -33.67 -18.34 1.70
N ARG A 641 -33.18 -17.51 0.80
CA ARG A 641 -33.87 -16.32 0.31
C ARG A 641 -34.20 -16.54 -1.16
N VAL A 642 -35.46 -16.31 -1.53
CA VAL A 642 -35.90 -16.32 -2.92
C VAL A 642 -36.28 -14.89 -3.30
N ASP A 643 -35.62 -14.35 -4.33
CA ASP A 643 -35.98 -13.08 -4.95
C ASP A 643 -36.71 -13.42 -6.27
N GLY A 644 -38.01 -13.09 -6.36
CA GLY A 644 -38.84 -13.39 -7.55
C GLY A 644 -40.24 -13.89 -7.18
N ALA A 645 -41.04 -14.23 -8.18
CA ALA A 645 -42.36 -14.83 -7.98
C ALA A 645 -42.23 -16.33 -7.66
N ILE A 646 -42.61 -16.75 -6.45
CA ILE A 646 -42.82 -18.16 -6.16
C ILE A 646 -44.24 -18.53 -6.58
N GLY A 647 -44.39 -19.33 -7.63
CA GLY A 647 -45.66 -19.96 -7.99
C GLY A 647 -45.84 -21.25 -7.19
N ILE A 648 -46.85 -21.31 -6.32
CA ILE A 648 -47.25 -22.57 -5.66
C ILE A 648 -48.22 -23.28 -6.60
N PHE A 649 -47.80 -24.43 -7.13
CA PHE A 649 -48.62 -25.27 -8.00
C PHE A 649 -49.45 -26.25 -7.17
N THR A 650 -50.77 -26.13 -7.24
CA THR A 650 -51.72 -27.11 -6.69
C THR A 650 -52.69 -27.53 -7.79
N GLY A 651 -52.35 -28.55 -8.58
CA GLY A 651 -53.24 -29.07 -9.62
C GLY A 651 -52.76 -30.36 -10.28
N GLY A 652 -53.69 -31.22 -10.71
CA GLY A 652 -53.42 -32.40 -11.53
C GLY A 652 -53.53 -32.10 -13.04
N ASN A 653 -53.28 -33.11 -13.89
CA ASN A 653 -53.31 -33.00 -15.35
C ASN A 653 -54.59 -32.33 -15.88
N GLY A 654 -54.43 -31.24 -16.65
CA GLY A 654 -55.51 -30.61 -17.43
C GLY A 654 -55.97 -29.20 -16.99
N GLN A 655 -55.34 -28.58 -15.99
CA GLN A 655 -55.71 -27.23 -15.55
C GLN A 655 -54.77 -26.14 -16.10
N THR A 656 -55.36 -24.99 -16.44
CA THR A 656 -54.69 -23.82 -17.00
C THR A 656 -53.80 -23.15 -15.97
N TRP A 657 -52.53 -22.93 -16.33
CA TRP A 657 -51.56 -22.15 -15.55
C TRP A 657 -52.12 -20.74 -15.30
N THR A 658 -52.45 -20.43 -14.04
CA THR A 658 -52.70 -19.04 -13.67
C THR A 658 -51.37 -18.45 -13.26
N ALA A 659 -50.73 -17.73 -14.19
CA ALA A 659 -49.56 -16.92 -13.87
C ALA A 659 -49.90 -16.04 -12.66
N GLY A 660 -49.15 -16.16 -11.56
CA GLY A 660 -49.20 -15.12 -10.53
C GLY A 660 -48.79 -13.81 -11.19
N ALA A 661 -49.72 -12.88 -11.37
CA ALA A 661 -49.46 -11.60 -12.05
C ALA A 661 -48.49 -10.70 -11.27
N THR A 662 -48.10 -11.09 -10.05
CA THR A 662 -47.24 -10.32 -9.15
C THR A 662 -46.25 -11.21 -8.38
N PRO A 663 -45.00 -10.77 -8.15
CA PRO A 663 -44.01 -11.51 -7.37
C PRO A 663 -44.49 -11.76 -5.94
N GLN A 664 -44.49 -13.01 -5.51
CA GLN A 664 -44.83 -13.44 -4.14
C GLN A 664 -43.58 -13.90 -3.37
N LEU A 665 -43.41 -13.39 -2.15
CA LEU A 665 -42.26 -13.62 -1.26
C LEU A 665 -42.63 -14.58 -0.12
N THR A 666 -41.69 -15.40 0.37
CA THR A 666 -41.95 -16.23 1.57
C THR A 666 -42.16 -15.36 2.82
N ALA A 667 -43.35 -15.40 3.42
CA ALA A 667 -43.76 -14.66 4.61
C ALA A 667 -43.09 -15.15 5.91
N THR A 668 -42.54 -16.37 5.90
CA THR A 668 -41.89 -17.02 7.04
C THR A 668 -40.54 -17.59 6.63
N TRP A 669 -39.51 -17.27 7.42
CA TRP A 669 -38.15 -17.75 7.20
C TRP A 669 -38.02 -19.21 7.64
N GLN A 670 -37.56 -20.08 6.75
CA GLN A 670 -37.15 -21.44 7.12
C GLN A 670 -35.64 -21.46 7.33
N SER A 671 -35.22 -21.87 8.52
CA SER A 671 -33.82 -22.01 8.90
C SER A 671 -33.46 -23.49 8.91
N VAL A 672 -32.34 -23.84 8.28
CA VAL A 672 -31.79 -25.20 8.33
C VAL A 672 -30.44 -25.14 9.02
N ILE A 673 -30.25 -25.98 10.04
CA ILE A 673 -28.94 -26.16 10.69
C ILE A 673 -28.12 -27.09 9.79
N LEU A 674 -26.98 -26.60 9.31
CA LEU A 674 -26.01 -27.45 8.62
C LEU A 674 -25.28 -28.28 9.67
N ASN A 675 -25.49 -29.60 9.66
CA ASN A 675 -24.74 -30.55 10.46
C ASN A 675 -24.14 -31.63 9.54
N SER A 676 -23.12 -32.35 10.02
CA SER A 676 -22.46 -33.44 9.29
C SER A 676 -23.30 -34.73 9.22
N ALA A 677 -24.48 -34.76 9.85
CA ALA A 677 -25.39 -35.88 9.80
C ALA A 677 -26.43 -35.68 8.69
N TYR A 678 -26.78 -36.76 8.00
CA TYR A 678 -27.60 -36.76 6.78
C TYR A 678 -29.09 -36.40 6.98
N SER A 679 -29.46 -35.67 8.02
CA SER A 679 -30.87 -35.36 8.33
C SER A 679 -31.14 -33.86 8.33
N PHE A 680 -31.91 -33.40 7.35
CA PHE A 680 -32.60 -32.11 7.42
C PHE A 680 -33.66 -32.17 8.54
N SER A 681 -33.84 -31.07 9.26
CA SER A 681 -35.00 -30.90 10.16
C SER A 681 -36.30 -31.08 9.37
N THR A 682 -37.36 -31.62 9.99
CA THR A 682 -38.70 -31.68 9.38
C THR A 682 -39.17 -30.29 8.97
N VAL A 683 -39.17 -30.02 7.66
CA VAL A 683 -39.50 -28.70 7.11
C VAL A 683 -41.01 -28.59 6.92
N ALA A 684 -41.63 -27.50 7.37
CA ALA A 684 -43.03 -27.24 7.09
C ALA A 684 -43.23 -26.94 5.59
N PRO A 685 -44.26 -27.47 4.92
CA PRO A 685 -44.53 -27.16 3.52
C PRO A 685 -44.92 -25.68 3.33
N LEU A 686 -44.39 -25.05 2.28
CA LEU A 686 -44.83 -23.73 1.84
C LEU A 686 -46.29 -23.78 1.41
N ASN A 687 -47.13 -22.91 1.97
CA ASN A 687 -48.55 -22.79 1.63
C ASN A 687 -48.90 -21.36 1.18
N THR A 688 -50.13 -21.13 0.74
CA THR A 688 -50.60 -19.81 0.27
C THR A 688 -50.55 -18.71 1.34
N VAL A 689 -50.55 -19.08 2.63
CA VAL A 689 -50.36 -18.15 3.77
C VAL A 689 -48.88 -17.81 3.99
N SER A 690 -47.98 -18.60 3.40
CA SER A 690 -46.53 -18.41 3.43
C SER A 690 -46.06 -17.42 2.36
N THR A 691 -46.96 -16.74 1.65
CA THR A 691 -46.63 -15.80 0.57
C THR A 691 -47.26 -14.42 0.80
N THR A 692 -46.49 -13.33 0.74
CA THR A 692 -47.02 -11.95 0.75
C THR A 692 -46.93 -11.27 -0.61
N ASN A 693 -47.82 -10.29 -0.86
CA ASN A 693 -47.84 -9.48 -2.08
C ASN A 693 -46.56 -8.63 -2.28
N ALA A 694 -46.40 -8.14 -3.51
CA ALA A 694 -45.22 -7.48 -4.05
C ALA A 694 -44.61 -6.40 -3.13
N GLY A 695 -43.39 -6.68 -2.68
CA GLY A 695 -42.45 -5.74 -2.08
C GLY A 695 -41.02 -6.26 -2.31
N PRO A 696 -39.96 -5.50 -2.02
CA PRO A 696 -38.63 -6.10 -1.87
C PRO A 696 -38.72 -7.21 -0.81
N ALA A 697 -37.98 -8.33 -0.99
CA ALA A 697 -38.03 -9.41 0.02
C ALA A 697 -37.79 -8.80 1.40
N PRO A 698 -38.62 -9.11 2.41
CA PRO A 698 -38.53 -8.44 3.68
C PRO A 698 -37.10 -8.59 4.19
N GLY A 699 -36.59 -7.55 4.85
CA GLY A 699 -35.49 -7.80 5.78
C GLY A 699 -35.90 -8.88 6.79
N PRO A 700 -34.96 -9.41 7.58
CA PRO A 700 -35.35 -10.22 8.71
C PRO A 700 -36.37 -9.42 9.53
N ALA A 701 -37.36 -10.12 10.10
CA ALA A 701 -38.33 -9.47 10.99
C ALA A 701 -37.59 -8.65 12.06
N THR A 702 -38.21 -7.65 12.67
CA THR A 702 -37.60 -6.92 13.79
C THR A 702 -37.09 -7.93 14.85
N GLY A 703 -35.76 -8.06 15.02
CA GLY A 703 -35.12 -9.08 15.88
C GLY A 703 -34.66 -10.38 15.19
N GLY A 704 -34.94 -10.56 13.91
CA GLY A 704 -34.44 -11.67 13.09
C GLY A 704 -32.96 -11.47 12.72
N THR A 705 -32.15 -12.49 12.99
CA THR A 705 -30.69 -12.37 13.04
C THR A 705 -30.02 -12.81 11.74
N PHE A 706 -29.00 -12.07 11.30
CA PHE A 706 -28.01 -12.54 10.33
C PHE A 706 -26.66 -12.63 11.03
N VAL A 707 -25.91 -13.68 10.73
CA VAL A 707 -24.62 -13.94 11.39
C VAL A 707 -23.53 -13.19 10.63
N VAL A 708 -22.69 -12.47 11.37
CA VAL A 708 -21.43 -11.97 10.81
C VAL A 708 -20.47 -13.12 10.64
N LEU A 709 -19.99 -13.27 9.41
CA LEU A 709 -18.95 -14.22 9.10
C LEU A 709 -17.62 -13.63 9.56
N ALA A 710 -16.81 -14.45 10.21
CA ALA A 710 -15.40 -14.10 10.36
C ALA A 710 -14.85 -13.86 8.94
N ALA A 711 -14.15 -12.72 8.76
CA ALA A 711 -13.38 -12.53 7.54
C ALA A 711 -12.44 -13.74 7.39
N PRO A 712 -12.19 -14.25 6.16
CA PRO A 712 -11.22 -15.30 5.97
C PRO A 712 -9.90 -14.87 6.62
N VAL A 713 -9.47 -15.59 7.65
CA VAL A 713 -8.09 -15.48 8.12
C VAL A 713 -7.25 -16.15 7.03
N PRO A 714 -6.28 -15.44 6.43
CA PRO A 714 -5.36 -16.07 5.51
C PRO A 714 -4.48 -17.11 6.21
#